data_AF-A0A1G1ZGL1-F1
#
_entry.id   AF-A0A1G1ZGL1-F1
#
_cell.length_a   1.000
_cell.length_b   1.000
_cell.length_c   1.000
_cell.angle_alpha   90.00
_cell.angle_beta   90.00
_cell.angle_gamma   90.00
#
_symmetry.space_group_name_H-M   'P 1'
#
loop_
_entity.id
_entity.type
_entity.pdbx_description
1 polymer ?
#
loop_
_entity_poly.entity_id
_entity_poly.type
_entity_poly.pdbx_seq_one_letter_code
_entity_poly.pdbx_strand_id
1 'polypeptide(L)'
;MKSKPAGKIDWKNDPKKRELLKEYFSNTHWPKLIELLGASKNAIGAAAKDMGLNRKNFKRGKPWIEESKDKIEALKAKLATVPKGKLREIRSEIQALFPHRSWASIYQYATVTLNVSRPKAESKPKSEPLPPINLEAKVEAEIRSIFGEDIPVPRKLPQMNMDNPQPLVSNGGEFMYIGAPLIGSLTTDDPYADMFKNALRVAEASKVGAVALTDVLYMITQKYGNQRVFKAQPSGVKVDAAKVEAFYPKGVVEDEKFQHIRRRLELGKPVFMALQLRFEHVLDLLRKAFADENGKPLYNGEVLIIFGKQEDELVGFFVNEILRIGTTQARAWAHTKILELTRDWKNSEISAKDKSRILERINDFRELLAVIFLMSNISDESINKAGQAMTAYLIRKYEECIPKSKVISIGDAFLRLNSLSIMTTTDKNKDPSDGMQAERLLDMTASFSKGRNPKLIPNLIIGTGNNPYLDIKFFSYQASEEKGDVRMSMILQLPMCIDAARYRKLIQNRNILKDMITKAVKTSGFESAVVSFKCCDGLQVPVLNIWTSGVLKNPEIFKDPKRIQALVTLNRKKMKEQEKKYKLMYFYKKGCTHTGDNGVVMYDNSNDPDRPILFHHQVEGKFLLNCDAPLLMVMHDGDIIQGFNHAYAKNRHPEAKDAEDMIRKGQKIRRSALSDQEKVKLLFELTVKQTVLAGVYTFEGQTELHMKEMEQHLALFVRIFKRAMKVGISFQGTLALILHIMGNHIKNSAKTIDWFASDAKYVSALLREHLLYYLIDHDLVELKESVRTQVAAPNNGPLGEARGALLIDGKRCFDVVLKHKQGPMKSTQKKGQQRGQDENEVGLQILNNSGDDHRGGVRVNRDILHIKTGCEQAEGSYGRELDFAEPNIFSIVYGVPVGGFSAGPIRIIVLDRGTMCEYAKKPFPIDRNGLFGNALE
;
A
#
# COMPACT_ATOMS: atom_id res chain seq x y z
N MET A 1 55.53 10.30 22.99
CA MET A 1 54.49 11.21 23.53
C MET A 1 53.23 11.10 22.68
N LYS A 2 52.15 10.51 23.20
CA LYS A 2 50.85 10.35 22.51
C LYS A 2 50.05 11.65 22.62
N SER A 3 49.62 12.23 21.50
CA SER A 3 48.72 13.39 21.48
C SER A 3 47.35 13.00 22.07
N LYS A 4 46.88 13.77 23.05
CA LYS A 4 45.59 13.59 23.74
C LYS A 4 44.41 13.48 22.75
N PRO A 5 43.38 12.64 23.02
CA PRO A 5 42.16 12.60 22.22
C PRO A 5 41.39 13.92 22.38
N ALA A 6 40.98 14.54 21.27
CA ALA A 6 40.20 15.78 21.27
C ALA A 6 38.87 15.57 22.04
N GLY A 7 38.78 16.19 23.22
CA GLY A 7 37.76 15.96 24.24
C GLY A 7 36.34 16.40 23.86
N LYS A 8 35.36 15.83 24.56
CA LYS A 8 33.95 16.28 24.55
C LYS A 8 33.86 17.76 24.91
N ILE A 9 32.94 18.48 24.27
CA ILE A 9 32.67 19.89 24.57
C ILE A 9 31.75 19.96 25.80
N ASP A 10 32.23 20.52 26.91
CA ASP A 10 31.40 20.78 28.09
C ASP A 10 30.58 22.05 27.89
N TRP A 11 29.50 21.96 27.11
CA TRP A 11 28.58 23.06 26.86
C TRP A 11 27.55 23.25 28.00
N LYS A 12 27.42 22.28 28.92
CA LYS A 12 26.45 22.35 30.01
C LYS A 12 26.91 23.32 31.09
N ASN A 13 28.23 23.37 31.34
CA ASN A 13 28.82 24.19 32.39
C ASN A 13 29.58 25.42 31.87
N ASP A 14 29.74 25.57 30.55
CA ASP A 14 30.42 26.72 29.92
C ASP A 14 29.43 27.53 29.05
N PRO A 15 28.88 28.64 29.59
CA PRO A 15 27.91 29.47 28.88
C PRO A 15 28.44 30.05 27.57
N LYS A 16 29.75 30.37 27.50
CA LYS A 16 30.38 30.91 26.28
C LYS A 16 30.41 29.87 25.17
N LYS A 17 30.79 28.62 25.47
CA LYS A 17 30.75 27.53 24.47
C LYS A 17 29.32 27.18 24.05
N ARG A 18 28.37 27.28 24.98
CA ARG A 18 26.94 27.11 24.70
C ARG A 18 26.40 28.16 23.74
N GLU A 19 26.77 29.42 23.92
CA GLU A 19 26.39 30.50 22.98
C GLU A 19 27.07 30.34 21.63
N LEU A 20 28.38 30.06 21.58
CA LEU A 20 29.11 29.82 20.34
C LEU A 20 28.50 28.65 19.52
N LEU A 21 28.09 27.58 20.18
CA LEU A 21 27.38 26.46 19.55
C LEU A 21 26.00 26.87 19.01
N LYS A 22 25.25 27.72 19.71
CA LYS A 22 23.95 28.22 19.22
C LYS A 22 24.11 29.19 18.04
N GLU A 23 25.06 30.11 18.13
CA GLU A 23 25.26 31.19 17.17
C GLU A 23 25.82 30.66 15.84
N TYR A 24 26.84 29.79 15.89
CA TYR A 24 27.60 29.43 14.70
C TYR A 24 27.28 28.04 14.13
N PHE A 25 26.56 27.15 14.84
CA PHE A 25 26.16 25.86 14.25
C PHE A 25 25.20 26.02 13.04
N SER A 26 24.53 27.18 12.96
CA SER A 26 23.64 27.56 11.85
C SER A 26 24.35 28.21 10.65
N ASN A 27 25.57 28.75 10.83
CA ASN A 27 26.33 29.48 9.81
C ASN A 27 27.56 28.66 9.38
N THR A 28 27.58 28.20 8.13
CA THR A 28 28.56 27.26 7.55
C THR A 28 29.99 27.82 7.41
N HIS A 29 30.72 28.00 8.52
CA HIS A 29 32.19 28.13 8.51
C HIS A 29 32.85 27.23 9.58
N TRP A 30 32.90 25.93 9.27
CA TRP A 30 33.48 24.89 10.13
C TRP A 30 34.92 25.16 10.62
N PRO A 31 35.85 25.71 9.81
CA PRO A 31 37.22 25.93 10.27
C PRO A 31 37.30 26.88 11.48
N LYS A 32 36.55 27.99 11.45
CA LYS A 32 36.52 28.98 12.54
C LYS A 32 35.81 28.45 13.78
N LEU A 33 34.81 27.60 13.61
CA LEU A 33 34.11 26.93 14.71
C LEU A 33 35.01 25.93 15.45
N ILE A 34 35.82 25.18 14.69
CA ILE A 34 36.80 24.22 15.23
C ILE A 34 37.89 24.96 16.00
N GLU A 35 38.36 26.10 15.47
CA GLU A 35 39.32 26.98 16.13
C GLU A 35 38.76 27.57 17.43
N LEU A 36 37.58 28.20 17.39
CA LEU A 36 36.96 28.86 18.55
C LEU A 36 36.59 27.89 19.68
N LEU A 37 36.16 26.68 19.35
CA LEU A 37 35.76 25.66 20.34
C LEU A 37 36.90 24.71 20.71
N GLY A 38 38.04 24.77 20.01
CA GLY A 38 39.18 23.87 20.22
C GLY A 38 38.81 22.38 20.08
N ALA A 39 37.80 22.05 19.26
CA ALA A 39 37.18 20.72 19.23
C ALA A 39 36.96 20.21 17.82
N SER A 40 37.02 18.88 17.64
CA SER A 40 36.80 18.26 16.34
C SER A 40 35.35 18.47 15.85
N LYS A 41 35.17 18.50 14.52
CA LYS A 41 33.86 18.62 13.87
C LYS A 41 32.83 17.60 14.41
N ASN A 42 33.28 16.38 14.71
CA ASN A 42 32.41 15.32 15.24
C ASN A 42 31.99 15.58 16.70
N ALA A 43 32.89 16.10 17.53
CA ALA A 43 32.58 16.48 18.91
C ALA A 43 31.58 17.66 18.96
N ILE A 44 31.73 18.64 18.05
CA ILE A 44 30.79 19.75 17.89
C ILE A 44 29.42 19.25 17.41
N GLY A 45 29.38 18.35 16.43
CA GLY A 45 28.15 17.75 15.93
C GLY A 45 27.39 16.95 17.00
N ALA A 46 28.11 16.21 17.83
CA ALA A 46 27.52 15.47 18.95
C ALA A 46 26.94 16.42 20.01
N ALA A 47 27.70 17.45 20.43
CA ALA A 47 27.23 18.46 21.39
C ALA A 47 25.99 19.20 20.91
N ALA A 48 25.95 19.61 19.64
CA ALA A 48 24.79 20.29 19.05
C ALA A 48 23.55 19.39 19.02
N LYS A 49 23.71 18.09 18.71
CA LYS A 49 22.61 17.12 18.74
C LYS A 49 22.07 16.93 20.16
N ASP A 50 22.96 16.85 21.15
CA ASP A 50 22.61 16.76 22.57
C ASP A 50 21.86 18.01 23.07
N MET A 51 22.15 19.19 22.49
CA MET A 51 21.42 20.43 22.76
C MET A 51 20.08 20.54 22.02
N GLY A 52 19.68 19.53 21.23
CA GLY A 52 18.48 19.59 20.38
C GLY A 52 18.60 20.56 19.19
N LEU A 53 19.81 21.02 18.86
CA LEU A 53 20.06 21.91 17.72
C LEU A 53 20.02 21.08 16.43
N ASN A 54 18.87 21.10 15.75
CA ASN A 54 18.70 20.45 14.45
C ASN A 54 18.89 21.46 13.31
N ARG A 55 19.73 21.13 12.32
CA ARG A 55 19.91 21.96 11.11
C ARG A 55 18.61 22.24 10.36
N LYS A 56 17.59 21.38 10.49
CA LYS A 56 16.26 21.59 9.90
C LYS A 56 15.39 22.62 10.63
N ASN A 57 15.69 22.92 11.90
CA ASN A 57 14.87 23.82 12.74
C ASN A 57 15.42 25.26 12.81
N PHE A 58 16.67 25.49 12.39
CA PHE A 58 17.19 26.85 12.20
C PHE A 58 16.87 27.30 10.77
N LYS A 59 15.90 28.22 10.66
CA LYS A 59 15.64 28.96 9.42
C LYS A 59 16.98 29.49 8.87
N ARG A 60 17.23 29.26 7.57
CA ARG A 60 18.41 29.79 6.86
C ARG A 60 18.50 31.30 7.07
N GLY A 61 19.47 31.73 7.89
CA GLY A 61 19.89 33.13 8.04
C GLY A 61 18.87 34.05 8.72
N LYS A 62 19.36 34.98 9.53
CA LYS A 62 18.57 36.17 9.88
C LYS A 62 18.11 36.84 8.58
N PRO A 63 16.83 37.21 8.43
CA PRO A 63 16.37 38.03 7.32
C PRO A 63 17.26 39.27 7.21
N TRP A 64 17.57 39.71 5.99
CA TRP A 64 18.30 40.97 5.77
C TRP A 64 17.61 42.20 6.40
N ILE A 65 16.35 42.05 6.79
CA ILE A 65 15.49 43.02 7.47
C ILE A 65 16.03 43.42 8.87
N GLU A 66 16.83 42.58 9.54
CA GLU A 66 17.40 42.88 10.86
C GLU A 66 18.79 43.58 10.81
N GLU A 67 19.38 43.77 9.63
CA GLU A 67 20.64 44.54 9.51
C GLU A 67 20.35 46.04 9.57
N SER A 68 21.22 46.85 10.17
CA SER A 68 20.98 48.29 10.26
C SER A 68 20.84 48.89 8.85
N LYS A 69 19.83 49.76 8.69
CA LYS A 69 19.52 50.45 7.43
C LYS A 69 20.78 51.11 6.83
N ASP A 70 21.63 51.65 7.70
CA ASP A 70 22.91 52.29 7.34
C ASP A 70 23.90 51.33 6.66
N LYS A 71 23.97 50.06 7.09
CA LYS A 71 24.85 49.06 6.45
C LYS A 71 24.34 48.65 5.07
N ILE A 72 23.01 48.57 4.92
CA ILE A 72 22.39 48.26 3.62
C ILE A 72 22.58 49.44 2.66
N GLU A 73 22.45 50.68 3.13
CA GLU A 73 22.73 51.87 2.31
C GLU A 73 24.22 52.03 1.98
N ALA A 74 25.13 51.73 2.91
CA ALA A 74 26.56 51.68 2.63
C ALA A 74 26.92 50.61 1.59
N LEU A 75 26.25 49.46 1.63
CA LEU A 75 26.37 48.43 0.60
C LEU A 75 25.89 48.94 -0.76
N LYS A 76 24.72 49.59 -0.84
CA LYS A 76 24.21 50.19 -2.08
C LYS A 76 25.16 51.25 -2.63
N ALA A 77 25.69 52.12 -1.78
CA ALA A 77 26.64 53.16 -2.16
C ALA A 77 27.94 52.56 -2.72
N LYS A 78 28.49 51.52 -2.07
CA LYS A 78 29.66 50.80 -2.60
C LYS A 78 29.36 50.07 -3.90
N LEU A 79 28.18 49.49 -4.03
CA LEU A 79 27.78 48.81 -5.27
C LEU A 79 27.60 49.78 -6.44
N ALA A 80 27.22 51.04 -6.18
CA ALA A 80 27.09 52.08 -7.20
C ALA A 80 28.44 52.54 -7.79
N THR A 81 29.55 52.42 -7.04
CA THR A 81 30.88 52.84 -7.51
C THR A 81 31.64 51.73 -8.24
N VAL A 82 31.10 50.50 -8.29
CA VAL A 82 31.78 49.35 -8.90
C VAL A 82 31.23 49.06 -10.29
N PRO A 83 32.09 48.98 -11.32
CA PRO A 83 31.67 48.61 -12.67
C PRO A 83 30.95 47.24 -12.68
N LYS A 84 29.91 47.13 -13.52
CA LYS A 84 29.12 45.89 -13.67
C LYS A 84 30.04 44.69 -13.92
N GLY A 85 29.89 43.63 -13.12
CA GLY A 85 30.71 42.40 -13.23
C GLY A 85 31.97 42.35 -12.37
N LYS A 86 32.42 43.48 -11.78
CA LYS A 86 33.63 43.56 -10.94
C LYS A 86 33.36 43.49 -9.43
N LEU A 87 32.19 43.00 -9.02
CA LEU A 87 31.77 42.89 -7.61
C LEU A 87 32.75 42.10 -6.73
N ARG A 88 33.53 41.19 -7.32
CA ARG A 88 34.55 40.39 -6.61
C ARG A 88 35.80 41.21 -6.23
N GLU A 89 36.06 42.33 -6.90
CA GLU A 89 37.24 43.18 -6.66
C GLU A 89 37.13 43.92 -5.32
N ILE A 90 35.91 44.32 -4.92
CA ILE A 90 35.64 44.93 -3.61
C ILE A 90 35.14 43.93 -2.56
N ARG A 91 35.37 42.63 -2.78
CA ARG A 91 34.90 41.55 -1.89
C ARG A 91 35.32 41.79 -0.45
N SER A 92 36.58 42.13 -0.23
CA SER A 92 37.16 42.37 1.10
C SER A 92 36.41 43.48 1.85
N GLU A 93 36.05 44.54 1.14
CA GLU A 93 35.39 45.73 1.68
C GLU A 93 33.91 45.51 1.98
N ILE A 94 33.19 44.81 1.10
CA ILE A 94 31.79 44.43 1.35
C ILE A 94 31.73 43.39 2.48
N GLN A 95 32.68 42.45 2.50
CA GLN A 95 32.77 41.44 3.55
C GLN A 95 33.04 42.08 4.92
N ALA A 96 33.72 43.23 4.98
CA ALA A 96 33.91 44.01 6.20
C ALA A 96 32.62 44.67 6.71
N LEU A 97 31.67 45.03 5.82
CA LEU A 97 30.35 45.55 6.22
C LEU A 97 29.47 44.46 6.86
N PHE A 98 29.64 43.20 6.44
CA PHE A 98 28.88 42.05 6.93
C PHE A 98 29.81 40.87 7.31
N PRO A 99 30.66 41.01 8.34
CA PRO A 99 31.71 40.05 8.66
C PRO A 99 31.16 38.67 9.07
N HIS A 100 29.90 38.61 9.52
CA HIS A 100 29.22 37.39 9.95
C HIS A 100 28.47 36.67 8.83
N ARG A 101 28.38 37.24 7.61
CA ARG A 101 27.68 36.61 6.48
C ARG A 101 28.66 36.05 5.46
N SER A 102 28.34 34.90 4.86
CA SER A 102 29.18 34.36 3.79
C SER A 102 29.12 35.25 2.54
N TRP A 103 30.24 35.36 1.83
CA TRP A 103 30.30 36.08 0.55
C TRP A 103 29.21 35.65 -0.43
N ALA A 104 28.92 34.34 -0.51
CA ALA A 104 27.86 33.81 -1.38
C ALA A 104 26.47 34.38 -1.03
N SER A 105 26.17 34.53 0.26
CA SER A 105 24.90 35.12 0.71
C SER A 105 24.82 36.61 0.41
N ILE A 106 25.90 37.36 0.63
CA ILE A 106 25.96 38.80 0.34
C ILE A 106 25.84 39.04 -1.17
N TYR A 107 26.57 38.25 -1.96
CA TYR A 107 26.54 38.30 -3.42
C TYR A 107 25.15 37.99 -3.98
N GLN A 108 24.47 36.98 -3.43
CA GLN A 108 23.11 36.62 -3.84
C GLN A 108 22.10 37.72 -3.49
N TYR A 109 22.20 38.36 -2.32
CA TYR A 109 21.32 39.47 -1.95
C TYR A 109 21.54 40.71 -2.82
N ALA A 110 22.81 41.07 -3.07
CA ALA A 110 23.15 42.18 -3.96
C ALA A 110 22.63 41.98 -5.39
N THR A 111 22.70 40.75 -5.92
CA THR A 111 22.30 40.43 -7.30
C THR A 111 20.81 40.16 -7.48
N VAL A 112 20.14 39.59 -6.48
CA VAL A 112 18.71 39.21 -6.56
C VAL A 112 17.80 40.29 -5.98
N THR A 113 18.18 40.89 -4.85
CA THR A 113 17.30 41.83 -4.12
C THR A 113 17.62 43.28 -4.42
N LEU A 114 18.91 43.64 -4.52
CA LEU A 114 19.32 45.00 -4.90
C LEU A 114 19.46 45.19 -6.42
N ASN A 115 19.12 44.16 -7.20
CA ASN A 115 19.07 44.15 -8.66
C ASN A 115 20.38 44.62 -9.36
N VAL A 116 21.53 44.36 -8.73
CA VAL A 116 22.83 44.62 -9.37
C VAL A 116 23.04 43.54 -10.42
N SER A 117 23.05 43.96 -11.68
CA SER A 117 22.98 43.10 -12.87
C SER A 117 23.97 41.93 -12.80
N ARG A 118 23.49 40.70 -13.08
CA ARG A 118 24.38 39.59 -13.46
C ARG A 118 25.23 40.04 -14.65
N PRO A 119 26.51 39.64 -14.74
CA PRO A 119 27.22 39.81 -16.00
C PRO A 119 26.44 39.05 -17.09
N LYS A 120 25.91 39.78 -18.09
CA LYS A 120 25.95 39.25 -19.44
C LYS A 120 27.44 39.10 -19.72
N ALA A 121 27.88 37.90 -20.07
CA ALA A 121 29.24 37.69 -20.53
C ALA A 121 29.51 38.75 -21.61
N GLU A 122 30.48 39.63 -21.36
CA GLU A 122 31.02 40.48 -22.41
C GLU A 122 31.49 39.54 -23.51
N SER A 123 30.90 39.71 -24.69
CA SER A 123 31.32 39.03 -25.89
C SER A 123 32.79 39.39 -26.11
N LYS A 124 33.68 38.42 -25.86
CA LYS A 124 35.01 38.44 -26.48
C LYS A 124 34.81 38.65 -28.00
N PRO A 125 35.72 39.36 -28.68
CA PRO A 125 35.71 39.39 -30.13
C PRO A 125 35.66 37.94 -30.63
N LYS A 126 34.71 37.68 -31.53
CA LYS A 126 34.42 36.34 -32.08
C LYS A 126 35.73 35.71 -32.54
N SER A 127 36.30 34.81 -31.72
CA SER A 127 36.85 33.60 -32.28
C SER A 127 35.66 32.87 -32.89
N GLU A 128 35.82 32.40 -34.13
CA GLU A 128 34.79 31.61 -34.80
C GLU A 128 34.24 30.59 -33.81
N PRO A 129 32.90 30.50 -33.63
CA PRO A 129 32.33 29.50 -32.76
C PRO A 129 32.83 28.15 -33.25
N LEU A 130 33.63 27.47 -32.42
CA LEU A 130 33.86 26.05 -32.61
C LEU A 130 32.48 25.42 -32.78
N PRO A 131 32.29 24.57 -33.81
CA PRO A 131 30.98 24.03 -34.10
C PRO A 131 30.41 23.43 -32.81
N PRO A 132 29.15 23.73 -32.46
CA PRO A 132 28.55 23.17 -31.25
C PRO A 132 28.70 21.66 -31.37
N ILE A 133 29.42 21.05 -30.43
CA ILE A 133 29.28 19.62 -30.24
C ILE A 133 27.83 19.47 -29.83
N ASN A 134 27.03 18.96 -30.77
CA ASN A 134 25.67 18.62 -30.49
C ASN A 134 25.70 17.42 -29.53
N LEU A 135 25.78 17.74 -28.24
CA LEU A 135 25.75 16.77 -27.16
C LEU A 135 24.47 15.94 -27.27
N GLU A 136 23.39 16.54 -27.79
CA GLU A 136 22.16 15.83 -28.12
C GLU A 136 22.38 14.81 -29.23
N ALA A 137 23.05 15.15 -30.33
CA ALA A 137 23.36 14.19 -31.39
C ALA A 137 24.27 13.05 -30.91
N LYS A 138 25.17 13.30 -29.94
CA LYS A 138 25.99 12.25 -29.33
C LYS A 138 25.22 11.40 -28.32
N VAL A 139 24.36 12.01 -27.52
CA VAL A 139 23.44 11.29 -26.63
C VAL A 139 22.47 10.46 -27.47
N GLU A 140 21.96 10.97 -28.59
CA GLU A 140 21.14 10.25 -29.56
C GLU A 140 21.93 9.13 -30.25
N ALA A 141 23.18 9.37 -30.65
CA ALA A 141 24.03 8.33 -31.24
C ALA A 141 24.36 7.22 -30.23
N GLU A 142 24.54 7.56 -28.94
CA GLU A 142 24.77 6.59 -27.88
C GLU A 142 23.48 5.87 -27.47
N ILE A 143 22.33 6.57 -27.47
CA ILE A 143 21.01 5.94 -27.33
C ILE A 143 20.79 4.97 -28.51
N ARG A 144 21.15 5.33 -29.74
CA ARG A 144 21.10 4.43 -30.91
C ARG A 144 22.09 3.28 -30.79
N SER A 145 23.32 3.51 -30.31
CA SER A 145 24.30 2.44 -30.14
C SER A 145 23.88 1.44 -29.06
N ILE A 146 23.18 1.90 -28.02
CA ILE A 146 22.70 1.08 -26.91
C ILE A 146 21.36 0.39 -27.25
N PHE A 147 20.48 1.01 -28.04
CA PHE A 147 19.10 0.55 -28.25
C PHE A 147 18.74 0.15 -29.70
N GLY A 148 19.67 0.28 -30.65
CA GLY A 148 19.51 -0.02 -32.08
C GLY A 148 19.24 1.22 -32.96
N GLU A 149 19.21 1.02 -34.28
CA GLU A 149 19.06 2.09 -35.29
C GLU A 149 17.75 2.88 -35.16
N ASP A 150 16.69 2.26 -34.65
CA ASP A 150 15.41 2.91 -34.35
C ASP A 150 15.31 3.24 -32.86
N ILE A 151 15.56 4.52 -32.49
CA ILE A 151 15.06 5.05 -31.22
C ILE A 151 13.53 4.96 -31.31
N PRO A 152 12.85 4.10 -30.54
CA PRO A 152 11.41 4.01 -30.63
C PRO A 152 10.84 5.37 -30.25
N VAL A 153 10.07 5.98 -31.16
CA VAL A 153 9.33 7.21 -30.89
C VAL A 153 8.56 7.00 -29.59
N PRO A 154 8.69 7.89 -28.59
CA PRO A 154 7.99 7.74 -27.32
C PRO A 154 6.49 7.60 -27.60
N ARG A 155 5.96 6.38 -27.42
CA ARG A 155 4.52 6.19 -27.49
C ARG A 155 3.91 6.95 -26.33
N LYS A 156 3.06 7.93 -26.64
CA LYS A 156 2.32 8.67 -25.62
C LYS A 156 1.39 7.68 -24.91
N LEU A 157 1.67 7.41 -23.64
CA LEU A 157 0.77 6.62 -22.80
C LEU A 157 -0.58 7.35 -22.66
N PRO A 158 -1.69 6.60 -22.51
CA PRO A 158 -2.98 7.21 -22.29
C PRO A 158 -2.94 8.06 -21.01
N GLN A 159 -3.43 9.28 -21.09
CA GLN A 159 -3.67 10.09 -19.89
C GLN A 159 -4.93 9.57 -19.21
N MET A 160 -4.74 8.83 -18.12
CA MET A 160 -5.83 8.25 -17.35
C MET A 160 -6.17 9.12 -16.15
N ASN A 161 -7.46 9.20 -15.85
CA ASN A 161 -8.00 9.79 -14.64
C ASN A 161 -9.36 9.11 -14.34
N MET A 162 -10.08 9.57 -13.33
CA MET A 162 -11.39 9.01 -12.96
C MET A 162 -12.44 9.13 -14.08
N ASP A 163 -12.36 10.19 -14.88
CA ASP A 163 -13.29 10.45 -15.99
C ASP A 163 -12.93 9.63 -17.24
N ASN A 164 -11.64 9.33 -17.43
CA ASN A 164 -11.08 8.55 -18.54
C ASN A 164 -10.21 7.38 -18.03
N PRO A 165 -10.78 6.36 -17.38
CA PRO A 165 -10.03 5.18 -16.95
C PRO A 165 -9.90 4.16 -18.08
N GLN A 166 -8.89 3.29 -17.96
CA GLN A 166 -8.75 2.13 -18.84
C GLN A 166 -9.86 1.11 -18.53
N PRO A 167 -10.74 0.77 -19.48
CA PRO A 167 -11.72 -0.29 -19.29
C PRO A 167 -11.00 -1.64 -19.26
N LEU A 168 -11.43 -2.50 -18.32
CA LEU A 168 -10.98 -3.88 -18.22
C LEU A 168 -12.03 -4.80 -18.86
N VAL A 169 -11.62 -5.55 -19.89
CA VAL A 169 -12.47 -6.59 -20.48
C VAL A 169 -12.39 -7.81 -19.55
N SER A 170 -13.52 -8.24 -18.99
CA SER A 170 -13.54 -9.45 -18.16
C SER A 170 -14.65 -10.42 -18.58
N ASN A 171 -14.27 -11.68 -18.80
CA ASN A 171 -15.20 -12.78 -18.91
C ASN A 171 -15.56 -13.22 -17.48
N GLY A 172 -16.67 -12.73 -16.94
CA GLY A 172 -17.14 -13.13 -15.61
C GLY A 172 -16.71 -12.24 -14.43
N GLY A 173 -16.21 -11.02 -14.70
CA GLY A 173 -16.02 -10.00 -13.66
C GLY A 173 -14.74 -10.12 -12.83
N GLU A 174 -13.80 -11.02 -13.16
CA GLU A 174 -12.59 -11.24 -12.35
C GLU A 174 -11.33 -10.61 -12.96
N PHE A 175 -10.50 -10.03 -12.09
CA PHE A 175 -9.22 -9.38 -12.41
C PHE A 175 -8.16 -9.74 -11.35
N MET A 176 -6.88 -9.89 -11.73
CA MET A 176 -5.80 -10.25 -10.79
C MET A 176 -4.69 -9.21 -10.77
N TYR A 177 -4.21 -8.85 -9.57
CA TYR A 177 -3.04 -7.99 -9.36
C TYR A 177 -1.87 -8.75 -8.76
N ILE A 178 -0.68 -8.54 -9.33
CA ILE A 178 0.57 -9.14 -8.88
C ILE A 178 1.63 -8.05 -8.73
N GLY A 179 2.10 -7.81 -7.49
CA GLY A 179 3.30 -7.03 -7.24
C GLY A 179 4.52 -7.92 -7.37
N ALA A 180 5.22 -7.90 -8.50
CA ALA A 180 6.10 -8.99 -8.93
C ALA A 180 7.59 -8.62 -9.02
N PRO A 181 8.26 -8.21 -7.91
CA PRO A 181 9.65 -7.75 -7.98
C PRO A 181 10.59 -8.86 -8.47
N LEU A 182 11.04 -8.69 -9.72
CA LEU A 182 11.73 -9.62 -10.62
C LEU A 182 11.14 -11.03 -10.69
N ILE A 183 9.81 -11.06 -10.62
CA ILE A 183 8.93 -12.17 -10.97
C ILE A 183 9.10 -13.39 -10.06
N GLY A 184 8.94 -13.12 -8.75
CA GLY A 184 8.99 -14.11 -7.66
C GLY A 184 10.24 -14.07 -6.78
N SER A 185 11.24 -13.27 -7.18
CA SER A 185 12.61 -13.21 -6.67
C SER A 185 13.51 -14.47 -6.81
N LEU A 186 13.04 -15.55 -7.48
CA LEU A 186 13.63 -16.20 -8.68
C LEU A 186 13.53 -17.74 -8.78
N THR A 187 13.56 -18.20 -10.06
CA THR A 187 13.22 -19.54 -10.60
C THR A 187 13.57 -20.71 -9.70
N THR A 188 12.56 -21.37 -9.17
CA THR A 188 12.65 -22.68 -8.51
C THR A 188 13.08 -23.76 -9.50
N ASP A 189 13.85 -24.72 -9.00
CA ASP A 189 14.20 -25.92 -9.78
C ASP A 189 12.94 -26.78 -10.03
N ASP A 190 11.95 -26.72 -9.11
CA ASP A 190 10.62 -27.28 -9.31
C ASP A 190 9.66 -26.20 -9.86
N PRO A 191 9.28 -26.23 -11.15
CA PRO A 191 8.39 -25.23 -11.76
C PRO A 191 6.96 -25.25 -11.23
N TYR A 192 6.57 -26.27 -10.45
CA TYR A 192 5.28 -26.34 -9.76
C TYR A 192 5.31 -25.74 -8.35
N ALA A 193 6.48 -25.29 -7.89
CA ALA A 193 6.64 -24.49 -6.66
C ALA A 193 6.84 -22.99 -6.95
N ASP A 194 6.79 -22.58 -8.23
CA ASP A 194 7.05 -21.19 -8.63
C ASP A 194 5.79 -20.35 -8.40
N MET A 195 5.85 -19.52 -7.37
CA MET A 195 4.71 -18.70 -6.93
C MET A 195 4.12 -17.85 -8.07
N PHE A 196 4.97 -17.26 -8.91
CA PHE A 196 4.50 -16.41 -10.00
C PHE A 196 3.87 -17.23 -11.13
N LYS A 197 4.54 -18.29 -11.58
CA LYS A 197 3.98 -19.17 -12.63
C LYS A 197 2.66 -19.78 -12.18
N ASN A 198 2.57 -20.16 -10.90
CA ASN A 198 1.36 -20.71 -10.31
C ASN A 198 0.24 -19.67 -10.21
N ALA A 199 0.55 -18.40 -9.94
CA ALA A 199 -0.44 -17.33 -10.01
C ALA A 199 -1.02 -17.18 -11.42
N LEU A 200 -0.18 -17.26 -12.47
CA LEU A 200 -0.64 -17.26 -13.86
C LEU A 200 -1.50 -18.49 -14.20
N ARG A 201 -1.12 -19.68 -13.72
CA ARG A 201 -1.94 -20.91 -13.88
C ARG A 201 -3.29 -20.80 -13.19
N VAL A 202 -3.35 -20.16 -12.01
CA VAL A 202 -4.62 -19.84 -11.34
C VAL A 202 -5.44 -18.86 -12.17
N ALA A 203 -4.82 -17.80 -12.69
CA ALA A 203 -5.51 -16.81 -13.54
C ALA A 203 -6.14 -17.47 -14.78
N GLU A 204 -5.41 -18.37 -15.45
CA GLU A 204 -5.90 -19.14 -16.59
C GLU A 204 -7.07 -20.06 -16.20
N ALA A 205 -6.92 -20.83 -15.12
CA ALA A 205 -7.96 -21.76 -14.67
C ALA A 205 -9.24 -21.05 -14.19
N SER A 206 -9.10 -19.89 -13.55
CA SER A 206 -10.21 -19.01 -13.16
C SER A 206 -10.80 -18.23 -14.33
N LYS A 207 -10.18 -18.26 -15.51
CA LYS A 207 -10.54 -17.45 -16.68
C LYS A 207 -10.61 -15.94 -16.36
N VAL A 208 -9.66 -15.47 -15.58
CA VAL A 208 -9.52 -14.04 -15.25
C VAL A 208 -9.44 -13.24 -16.56
N GLY A 209 -10.08 -12.06 -16.61
CA GLY A 209 -10.08 -11.23 -17.81
C GLY A 209 -8.72 -10.63 -18.14
N ALA A 210 -8.06 -10.10 -17.12
CA ALA A 210 -6.73 -9.50 -17.23
C ALA A 210 -5.89 -9.70 -15.96
N VAL A 211 -4.57 -9.66 -16.13
CA VAL A 211 -3.60 -9.67 -15.03
C VAL A 211 -2.85 -8.33 -15.04
N ALA A 212 -2.95 -7.55 -13.97
CA ALA A 212 -2.12 -6.36 -13.77
C ALA A 212 -0.84 -6.68 -13.00
N LEU A 213 0.27 -6.18 -13.53
CA LEU A 213 1.60 -6.30 -12.97
C LEU A 213 2.15 -4.93 -12.59
N THR A 214 2.83 -4.87 -11.45
CA THR A 214 3.49 -3.66 -10.96
C THR A 214 4.80 -4.00 -10.26
N ASP A 215 5.73 -3.04 -10.25
CA ASP A 215 7.07 -3.15 -9.68
C ASP A 215 7.77 -4.46 -10.11
N VAL A 216 7.83 -4.70 -11.43
CA VAL A 216 8.21 -5.99 -12.00
C VAL A 216 9.72 -6.13 -12.13
N LEU A 217 10.43 -5.11 -12.62
CA LEU A 217 11.87 -5.22 -12.90
C LEU A 217 12.72 -4.65 -11.77
N TYR A 218 13.27 -5.54 -10.94
CA TYR A 218 14.27 -5.17 -9.94
C TYR A 218 15.70 -5.42 -10.46
N MET A 219 16.49 -4.34 -10.58
CA MET A 219 17.92 -4.45 -10.88
C MET A 219 18.72 -3.48 -10.01
N ILE A 220 19.89 -3.88 -9.52
CA ILE A 220 20.74 -2.99 -8.74
C ILE A 220 21.35 -1.91 -9.64
N THR A 221 20.93 -0.69 -9.37
CA THR A 221 21.30 0.55 -10.08
C THR A 221 22.54 1.25 -9.50
N GLN A 222 23.36 0.59 -8.67
CA GLN A 222 24.60 1.19 -8.17
C GLN A 222 25.82 0.60 -8.86
N LYS A 223 26.58 1.45 -9.58
CA LYS A 223 27.80 1.04 -10.28
C LYS A 223 29.03 0.98 -9.37
N TYR A 224 29.23 1.91 -8.45
CA TYR A 224 30.43 1.94 -7.59
C TYR A 224 30.17 2.59 -6.23
N GLY A 225 30.94 2.19 -5.23
CA GLY A 225 30.90 2.68 -3.86
C GLY A 225 31.08 1.54 -2.85
N ASN A 226 31.63 1.86 -1.68
CA ASN A 226 31.84 0.91 -0.58
C ASN A 226 30.56 0.11 -0.24
N GLN A 227 29.40 0.62 -0.62
CA GLN A 227 28.09 0.04 -0.37
C GLN A 227 27.62 -1.00 -1.40
N ARG A 228 28.22 -1.08 -2.61
CA ARG A 228 27.76 -2.01 -3.68
C ARG A 228 27.94 -3.47 -3.28
N VAL A 229 29.05 -3.79 -2.61
CA VAL A 229 29.34 -5.15 -2.09
C VAL A 229 28.32 -5.57 -1.02
N PHE A 230 27.71 -4.59 -0.35
CA PHE A 230 26.70 -4.77 0.70
C PHE A 230 25.26 -4.78 0.17
N LYS A 231 25.03 -4.45 -1.11
CA LYS A 231 23.73 -4.59 -1.78
C LYS A 231 23.76 -5.88 -2.60
N ALA A 232 23.31 -6.95 -1.96
CA ALA A 232 23.24 -8.26 -2.56
C ALA A 232 22.49 -8.20 -3.91
N GLN A 233 23.11 -8.55 -5.04
CA GLN A 233 22.34 -8.95 -6.24
C GLN A 233 21.51 -10.17 -5.84
N PRO A 234 20.17 -10.05 -5.69
CA PRO A 234 19.31 -11.20 -5.47
C PRO A 234 18.96 -11.84 -6.82
N SER A 235 19.42 -11.27 -7.93
CA SER A 235 19.12 -11.78 -9.25
C SER A 235 19.93 -13.06 -9.53
N GLY A 236 19.41 -14.24 -9.20
CA GLY A 236 19.72 -15.55 -9.79
C GLY A 236 19.56 -15.62 -11.32
N VAL A 237 19.68 -14.48 -12.01
CA VAL A 237 19.88 -14.36 -13.44
C VAL A 237 21.21 -15.06 -13.75
N LYS A 238 21.13 -16.26 -14.31
CA LYS A 238 22.30 -17.02 -14.74
C LYS A 238 22.95 -16.28 -15.90
N VAL A 239 24.26 -16.09 -15.83
CA VAL A 239 25.04 -15.51 -16.93
C VAL A 239 25.11 -16.52 -18.06
N ASP A 240 24.60 -16.15 -19.24
CA ASP A 240 24.75 -16.89 -20.48
C ASP A 240 26.11 -16.53 -21.09
N ALA A 241 27.06 -17.45 -20.95
CA ALA A 241 28.43 -17.24 -21.41
C ALA A 241 28.51 -16.95 -22.91
N ALA A 242 27.66 -17.57 -23.73
CA ALA A 242 27.69 -17.39 -25.18
C ALA A 242 27.23 -15.99 -25.57
N LYS A 243 26.16 -15.48 -24.94
CA LYS A 243 25.71 -14.10 -25.14
C LYS A 243 26.75 -13.07 -24.70
N VAL A 244 27.41 -13.33 -23.56
CA VAL A 244 28.48 -12.45 -23.09
C VAL A 244 29.62 -12.44 -24.08
N GLU A 245 30.07 -13.61 -24.54
CA GLU A 245 31.19 -13.74 -25.46
C GLU A 245 30.93 -13.05 -26.80
N ALA A 246 29.72 -13.18 -27.34
CA ALA A 246 29.29 -12.50 -28.57
C ALA A 246 29.29 -10.96 -28.46
N PHE A 247 29.20 -10.41 -27.24
CA PHE A 247 29.23 -8.96 -27.01
C PHE A 247 30.66 -8.39 -26.97
N TYR A 248 31.69 -9.23 -26.77
CA TYR A 248 33.08 -8.77 -26.71
C TYR A 248 33.62 -8.52 -28.13
N PRO A 249 34.57 -7.57 -28.29
CA PRO A 249 35.21 -7.36 -29.59
C PRO A 249 35.87 -8.65 -30.08
N LYS A 250 35.66 -9.00 -31.36
CA LYS A 250 36.13 -10.26 -31.95
C LYS A 250 37.62 -10.54 -31.70
N GLY A 251 38.47 -9.55 -31.93
CA GLY A 251 39.92 -9.68 -31.69
C GLY A 251 40.32 -9.88 -30.22
N VAL A 252 39.44 -9.58 -29.26
CA VAL A 252 39.66 -9.89 -27.83
C VAL A 252 39.26 -11.33 -27.53
N VAL A 253 38.18 -11.82 -28.13
CA VAL A 253 37.70 -13.21 -27.94
C VAL A 253 38.66 -14.22 -28.57
N GLU A 254 39.29 -13.86 -29.68
CA GLU A 254 40.27 -14.68 -30.39
C GLU A 254 41.67 -14.68 -29.75
N ASP A 255 41.93 -13.80 -28.78
CA ASP A 255 43.20 -13.76 -28.05
C ASP A 255 43.28 -14.93 -27.05
N GLU A 256 44.27 -15.81 -27.21
CA GLU A 256 44.48 -16.99 -26.36
C GLU A 256 44.58 -16.65 -24.87
N LYS A 257 45.03 -15.44 -24.50
CA LYS A 257 45.16 -14.99 -23.10
C LYS A 257 43.84 -14.54 -22.49
N PHE A 258 42.84 -14.17 -23.29
CA PHE A 258 41.56 -13.66 -22.79
C PHE A 258 40.76 -14.75 -22.07
N GLN A 259 40.86 -16.00 -22.56
CA GLN A 259 40.12 -17.20 -22.13
C GLN A 259 38.60 -17.08 -22.33
N HIS A 260 37.97 -18.13 -22.86
CA HIS A 260 36.51 -18.17 -23.06
C HIS A 260 35.72 -17.84 -21.80
N ILE A 261 34.61 -17.10 -21.97
CA ILE A 261 33.79 -16.61 -20.84
C ILE A 261 33.33 -17.75 -19.93
N ARG A 262 32.92 -18.88 -20.52
CA ARG A 262 32.51 -20.08 -19.78
C ARG A 262 33.62 -20.57 -18.84
N ARG A 263 34.85 -20.64 -19.34
CA ARG A 263 36.01 -21.07 -18.55
C ARG A 263 36.34 -20.07 -17.44
N ARG A 264 36.19 -18.77 -17.70
CA ARG A 264 36.38 -17.74 -16.68
C ARG A 264 35.38 -17.90 -15.53
N LEU A 265 34.11 -18.18 -15.83
CA LEU A 265 33.08 -18.43 -14.82
C LEU A 265 33.40 -19.69 -13.99
N GLU A 266 33.79 -20.79 -14.63
CA GLU A 266 34.19 -22.04 -13.96
C GLU A 266 35.37 -21.85 -13.01
N LEU A 267 36.36 -21.05 -13.42
CA LEU A 267 37.55 -20.74 -12.61
C LEU A 267 37.32 -19.64 -11.57
N GLY A 268 36.09 -19.13 -11.42
CA GLY A 268 35.79 -18.03 -10.50
C GLY A 268 36.47 -16.71 -10.87
N LYS A 269 36.92 -16.55 -12.12
CA LYS A 269 37.55 -15.32 -12.61
C LYS A 269 36.50 -14.23 -12.87
N PRO A 270 36.87 -12.94 -12.74
CA PRO A 270 35.96 -11.85 -13.08
C PRO A 270 35.52 -11.89 -14.55
N VAL A 271 34.22 -11.72 -14.77
CA VAL A 271 33.58 -11.51 -16.08
C VAL A 271 32.94 -10.13 -16.07
N PHE A 272 33.26 -9.31 -17.08
CA PHE A 272 32.72 -7.96 -17.21
C PHE A 272 31.50 -7.98 -18.13
N MET A 273 30.43 -7.33 -17.71
CA MET A 273 29.20 -7.22 -18.50
C MET A 273 28.79 -5.76 -18.57
N ALA A 274 28.52 -5.30 -19.80
CA ALA A 274 27.86 -4.03 -20.05
C ALA A 274 26.46 -4.02 -19.42
N LEU A 275 25.92 -2.82 -19.21
CA LEU A 275 24.60 -2.67 -18.58
C LEU A 275 23.48 -3.25 -19.47
N GLN A 276 23.57 -3.01 -20.78
CA GLN A 276 22.68 -3.59 -21.78
C GLN A 276 22.63 -5.11 -21.68
N LEU A 277 23.80 -5.76 -21.67
CA LEU A 277 23.89 -7.21 -21.58
C LEU A 277 23.27 -7.76 -20.28
N ARG A 278 23.48 -7.08 -19.14
CA ARG A 278 22.79 -7.46 -17.88
C ARG A 278 21.28 -7.36 -18.01
N PHE A 279 20.79 -6.33 -18.70
CA PHE A 279 19.38 -6.14 -18.94
C PHE A 279 18.80 -7.22 -19.87
N GLU A 280 19.52 -7.64 -20.90
CA GLU A 280 19.10 -8.75 -21.79
C GLU A 280 18.90 -10.06 -21.03
N HIS A 281 19.78 -10.41 -20.10
CA HIS A 281 19.62 -11.60 -19.27
C HIS A 281 18.38 -11.52 -18.36
N VAL A 282 18.05 -10.30 -17.90
CA VAL A 282 16.81 -10.03 -17.16
C VAL A 282 15.57 -10.19 -18.06
N LEU A 283 15.65 -9.76 -19.32
CA LEU A 283 14.57 -9.96 -20.30
C LEU A 283 14.38 -11.43 -20.68
N ASP A 284 15.43 -12.24 -20.74
CA ASP A 284 15.29 -13.69 -20.97
C ASP A 284 14.53 -14.37 -19.82
N LEU A 285 14.84 -13.99 -18.60
CA LEU A 285 14.12 -14.44 -17.42
C LEU A 285 12.65 -14.02 -17.49
N LEU A 286 12.39 -12.76 -17.87
CA LEU A 286 11.06 -12.22 -18.07
C LEU A 286 10.26 -13.11 -19.03
N ARG A 287 10.80 -13.40 -20.23
CA ARG A 287 10.16 -14.29 -21.22
C ARG A 287 9.86 -15.68 -20.65
N LYS A 288 10.85 -16.29 -19.96
CA LYS A 288 10.71 -17.64 -19.38
C LYS A 288 9.70 -17.72 -18.24
N ALA A 289 9.41 -16.61 -17.56
CA ALA A 289 8.48 -16.59 -16.42
C ALA A 289 7.02 -16.70 -16.88
N PHE A 290 6.68 -16.26 -18.08
CA PHE A 290 5.32 -16.33 -18.65
C PHE A 290 5.05 -17.58 -19.47
N ALA A 291 6.06 -18.44 -19.64
CA ALA A 291 5.95 -19.67 -20.40
C ALA A 291 6.14 -20.92 -19.52
N ASP A 292 5.54 -22.03 -19.96
CA ASP A 292 5.79 -23.36 -19.44
C ASP A 292 7.14 -23.91 -19.96
N GLU A 293 7.46 -25.15 -19.62
CA GLU A 293 8.69 -25.83 -20.05
C GLU A 293 8.76 -26.05 -21.58
N ASN A 294 7.61 -26.06 -22.25
CA ASN A 294 7.49 -26.24 -23.70
C ASN A 294 7.42 -24.88 -24.44
N GLY A 295 7.57 -23.76 -23.74
CA GLY A 295 7.46 -22.42 -24.33
C GLY A 295 6.04 -21.94 -24.56
N LYS A 296 5.00 -22.66 -24.09
CA LYS A 296 3.60 -22.22 -24.22
C LYS A 296 3.26 -21.19 -23.13
N PRO A 297 2.45 -20.16 -23.44
CA PRO A 297 2.01 -19.19 -22.43
C PRO A 297 1.27 -19.86 -21.26
N LEU A 298 1.62 -19.46 -20.03
CA LEU A 298 0.93 -19.92 -18.81
C LEU A 298 -0.44 -19.24 -18.59
N TYR A 299 -0.67 -18.12 -19.27
CA TYR A 299 -1.90 -17.36 -19.24
C TYR A 299 -2.15 -16.75 -20.62
N ASN A 300 -3.37 -16.91 -21.13
CA ASN A 300 -3.75 -16.51 -22.48
C ASN A 300 -4.55 -15.21 -22.55
N GLY A 301 -4.91 -14.61 -21.41
CA GLY A 301 -5.63 -13.32 -21.36
C GLY A 301 -4.70 -12.11 -21.49
N GLU A 302 -5.24 -10.92 -21.24
CA GLU A 302 -4.51 -9.65 -21.34
C GLU A 302 -3.60 -9.42 -20.13
N VAL A 303 -2.37 -8.95 -20.35
CA VAL A 303 -1.43 -8.59 -19.28
C VAL A 303 -1.20 -7.09 -19.26
N LEU A 304 -1.68 -6.41 -18.22
CA LEU A 304 -1.52 -4.97 -18.06
C LEU A 304 -0.30 -4.67 -17.19
N ILE A 305 0.50 -3.68 -17.59
CA ILE A 305 1.73 -3.34 -16.88
C ILE A 305 1.65 -1.88 -16.46
N ILE A 306 1.86 -1.66 -15.16
CA ILE A 306 1.88 -0.34 -14.51
C ILE A 306 3.28 -0.15 -13.93
N PHE A 307 4.06 0.75 -14.54
CA PHE A 307 5.41 1.05 -14.07
C PHE A 307 5.33 1.66 -12.67
N GLY A 308 6.04 1.04 -11.73
CA GLY A 308 6.11 1.48 -10.35
C GLY A 308 7.45 2.14 -10.04
N LYS A 309 7.78 2.16 -8.75
CA LYS A 309 9.01 2.79 -8.26
C LYS A 309 10.26 2.09 -8.79
N GLN A 310 10.20 0.78 -9.03
CA GLN A 310 11.35 0.03 -9.51
C GLN A 310 11.73 0.40 -10.95
N GLU A 311 10.73 0.53 -11.83
CA GLU A 311 10.94 1.00 -13.20
C GLU A 311 11.45 2.44 -13.23
N ASP A 312 10.92 3.32 -12.37
CA ASP A 312 11.41 4.71 -12.25
C ASP A 312 12.88 4.77 -11.80
N GLU A 313 13.27 3.97 -10.80
CA GLU A 313 14.66 3.86 -10.34
C GLU A 313 15.58 3.31 -11.45
N LEU A 314 15.07 2.34 -12.24
CA LEU A 314 15.79 1.77 -13.38
C LEU A 314 16.03 2.83 -14.46
N VAL A 315 14.99 3.56 -14.87
CA VAL A 315 15.09 4.65 -15.85
C VAL A 315 16.10 5.69 -15.38
N GLY A 316 15.95 6.19 -14.14
CA GLY A 316 16.86 7.21 -13.60
C GLY A 316 18.32 6.75 -13.56
N PHE A 317 18.58 5.48 -13.31
CA PHE A 317 19.92 4.92 -13.37
C PHE A 317 20.50 4.87 -14.78
N PHE A 318 19.72 4.38 -15.74
CA PHE A 318 20.16 4.31 -17.13
C PHE A 318 20.43 5.70 -17.69
N VAL A 319 19.56 6.68 -17.41
CA VAL A 319 19.76 8.08 -17.79
C VAL A 319 21.09 8.61 -17.26
N ASN A 320 21.34 8.44 -15.96
CA ASN A 320 22.60 8.87 -15.36
C ASN A 320 23.82 8.22 -16.03
N GLU A 321 23.70 6.95 -16.42
CA GLU A 321 24.81 6.23 -17.04
C GLU A 321 25.08 6.66 -18.49
N ILE A 322 24.05 6.84 -19.30
CA ILE A 322 24.17 7.33 -20.69
C ILE A 322 24.82 8.72 -20.67
N LEU A 323 24.32 9.61 -19.82
CA LEU A 323 24.84 10.96 -19.65
C LEU A 323 26.31 10.96 -19.17
N ARG A 324 26.67 10.02 -18.30
CA ARG A 324 28.06 9.83 -17.83
C ARG A 324 28.98 9.36 -18.97
N ILE A 325 28.53 8.43 -19.80
CA ILE A 325 29.29 7.96 -20.97
C ILE A 325 29.50 9.11 -21.95
N GLY A 326 28.43 9.82 -22.33
CA GLY A 326 28.50 10.97 -23.22
C GLY A 326 29.44 12.07 -22.70
N THR A 327 29.37 12.37 -21.40
CA THR A 327 30.29 13.32 -20.74
C THR A 327 31.73 12.80 -20.79
N THR A 328 31.96 11.51 -20.54
CA THR A 328 33.31 10.91 -20.57
C THR A 328 33.90 10.97 -21.99
N GLN A 329 33.10 10.65 -23.02
CA GLN A 329 33.52 10.74 -24.42
C GLN A 329 33.81 12.20 -24.82
N ALA A 330 32.97 13.15 -24.42
CA ALA A 330 33.20 14.58 -24.67
C ALA A 330 34.52 15.06 -24.03
N ARG A 331 34.80 14.61 -22.80
CA ARG A 331 36.06 14.88 -22.11
C ARG A 331 37.25 14.23 -22.82
N ALA A 332 37.13 12.97 -23.24
CA ALA A 332 38.19 12.26 -23.95
C ALA A 332 38.53 12.94 -25.29
N TRP A 333 37.52 13.40 -26.02
CA TRP A 333 37.69 14.19 -27.24
C TRP A 333 38.43 15.51 -26.96
N ALA A 334 38.03 16.26 -25.94
CA ALA A 334 38.70 17.52 -25.57
C ALA A 334 40.16 17.27 -25.12
N HIS A 335 40.42 16.18 -24.40
CA HIS A 335 41.78 15.76 -24.07
C HIS A 335 42.61 15.43 -25.31
N THR A 336 42.03 14.72 -26.28
CA THR A 336 42.69 14.40 -27.56
C THR A 336 43.04 15.68 -28.32
N LYS A 337 42.11 16.64 -28.37
CA LYS A 337 42.36 17.97 -28.97
C LYS A 337 43.46 18.74 -28.26
N ILE A 338 43.53 18.69 -26.92
CA ILE A 338 44.64 19.29 -26.17
C ILE A 338 45.97 18.63 -26.55
N LEU A 339 46.02 17.29 -26.68
CA LEU A 339 47.24 16.57 -27.05
C LEU A 339 47.71 16.92 -28.47
N GLU A 340 46.78 16.96 -29.43
CA GLU A 340 47.04 17.40 -30.82
C GLU A 340 47.60 18.82 -30.84
N LEU A 341 46.89 19.78 -30.23
CA LEU A 341 47.32 21.19 -30.17
C LEU A 341 48.64 21.36 -29.41
N THR A 342 48.91 20.55 -28.39
CA THR A 342 50.18 20.58 -27.65
C THR A 342 51.32 20.05 -28.52
N ARG A 343 51.06 19.05 -29.37
CA ARG A 343 52.06 18.54 -30.33
C ARG A 343 52.39 19.61 -31.37
N ASP A 344 51.36 20.26 -31.91
CA ASP A 344 51.54 21.36 -32.87
C ASP A 344 52.29 22.53 -32.22
N TRP A 345 51.91 22.94 -31.00
CA TRP A 345 52.59 24.01 -30.26
C TRP A 345 54.08 23.75 -30.03
N LYS A 346 54.47 22.48 -29.85
CA LYS A 346 55.86 22.05 -29.66
C LYS A 346 56.68 22.01 -30.95
N ASN A 347 56.07 22.12 -32.12
CA ASN A 347 56.80 22.11 -33.39
C ASN A 347 57.66 23.39 -33.53
N SER A 348 58.94 23.23 -33.88
CA SER A 348 59.95 24.29 -33.93
C SER A 348 59.78 25.25 -35.11
N GLU A 349 59.06 24.84 -36.16
CA GLU A 349 58.92 25.59 -37.43
C GLU A 349 57.77 26.61 -37.44
N ILE A 350 57.01 26.72 -36.33
CA ILE A 350 55.81 27.57 -36.25
C ILE A 350 56.15 28.96 -35.70
N SER A 351 55.58 30.02 -36.30
CA SER A 351 55.79 31.41 -35.89
C SER A 351 55.37 31.68 -34.44
N ALA A 352 55.98 32.68 -33.78
CA ALA A 352 55.64 33.05 -32.40
C ALA A 352 54.17 33.49 -32.23
N LYS A 353 53.61 34.14 -33.25
CA LYS A 353 52.20 34.57 -33.28
C LYS A 353 51.25 33.36 -33.30
N ASP A 354 51.58 32.36 -34.11
CA ASP A 354 50.77 31.14 -34.22
C ASP A 354 50.89 30.26 -32.96
N LYS A 355 52.08 30.20 -32.33
CA LYS A 355 52.26 29.54 -31.03
C LYS A 355 51.39 30.16 -29.93
N SER A 356 51.27 31.49 -29.88
CA SER A 356 50.38 32.18 -28.94
C SER A 356 48.90 31.79 -29.16
N ARG A 357 48.46 31.76 -30.43
CA ARG A 357 47.08 31.36 -30.80
C ARG A 357 46.78 29.90 -30.46
N ILE A 358 47.73 28.99 -30.66
CA ILE A 358 47.57 27.57 -30.28
C ILE A 358 47.48 27.43 -28.76
N LEU A 359 48.29 28.18 -28.00
CA LEU A 359 48.27 28.16 -26.54
C LEU A 359 46.92 28.66 -25.97
N GLU A 360 46.34 29.70 -26.56
CA GLU A 360 45.01 30.18 -26.21
C GLU A 360 43.96 29.08 -26.41
N ARG A 361 43.97 28.40 -27.57
CA ARG A 361 43.06 27.26 -27.83
C ARG A 361 43.26 26.11 -26.84
N ILE A 362 44.50 25.79 -26.46
CA ILE A 362 44.77 24.78 -25.41
C ILE A 362 44.11 25.19 -24.09
N ASN A 363 44.21 26.46 -23.71
CA ASN A 363 43.58 26.97 -22.49
C ASN A 363 42.05 26.96 -22.57
N ASP A 364 41.46 27.29 -23.71
CA ASP A 364 40.00 27.20 -23.93
C ASP A 364 39.51 25.75 -23.75
N PHE A 365 40.21 24.76 -24.31
CA PHE A 365 39.85 23.35 -24.12
C PHE A 365 40.04 22.88 -22.68
N ARG A 366 41.05 23.39 -21.96
CA ARG A 366 41.23 23.12 -20.53
C ARG A 366 40.10 23.71 -19.69
N GLU A 367 39.66 24.93 -20.01
CA GLU A 367 38.51 25.57 -19.36
C GLU A 367 37.21 24.80 -19.65
N LEU A 368 37.00 24.37 -20.90
CA LEU A 368 35.87 23.53 -21.30
C LEU A 368 35.81 22.23 -20.46
N LEU A 369 36.94 21.56 -20.26
CA LEU A 369 37.04 20.36 -19.42
C LEU A 369 36.78 20.62 -17.93
N ALA A 370 37.25 21.76 -17.41
CA ALA A 370 37.18 22.08 -16.00
C ALA A 370 35.80 22.61 -15.58
N VAL A 371 35.14 23.36 -16.47
CA VAL A 371 33.94 24.15 -16.12
C VAL A 371 32.69 23.63 -16.82
N ILE A 372 32.76 23.21 -18.08
CA ILE A 372 31.57 22.91 -18.89
C ILE A 372 31.23 21.42 -18.89
N PHE A 373 32.20 20.54 -19.17
CA PHE A 373 31.98 19.08 -19.24
C PHE A 373 31.94 18.42 -17.86
N LEU A 374 30.97 18.84 -17.05
CA LEU A 374 30.67 18.32 -15.72
C LEU A 374 29.26 17.71 -15.72
N MET A 375 29.09 16.57 -15.04
CA MET A 375 27.78 15.90 -14.90
C MET A 375 26.69 16.84 -14.34
N SER A 376 27.06 17.74 -13.44
CA SER A 376 26.14 18.71 -12.82
C SER A 376 25.65 19.81 -13.77
N ASN A 377 26.27 19.95 -14.94
CA ASN A 377 25.99 21.03 -15.90
C ASN A 377 25.23 20.52 -17.13
N ILE A 378 24.79 19.26 -17.11
CA ILE A 378 23.94 18.70 -18.15
C ILE A 378 22.56 19.36 -18.07
N SER A 379 22.00 19.74 -19.21
CA SER A 379 20.70 20.41 -19.27
C SER A 379 19.54 19.47 -18.89
N ASP A 380 18.48 20.04 -18.31
CA ASP A 380 17.23 19.31 -18.02
C ASP A 380 16.63 18.69 -19.29
N GLU A 381 16.79 19.34 -20.45
CA GLU A 381 16.34 18.82 -21.74
C GLU A 381 17.04 17.50 -22.11
N SER A 382 18.37 17.41 -21.92
CA SER A 382 19.12 16.18 -22.18
C SER A 382 18.72 15.06 -21.22
N ILE A 383 18.46 15.39 -19.95
CA ILE A 383 17.98 14.43 -18.94
C ILE A 383 16.60 13.90 -19.34
N ASN A 384 15.68 14.80 -19.73
CA ASN A 384 14.33 14.45 -20.12
C ASN A 384 14.29 13.61 -21.41
N LYS A 385 15.07 13.99 -22.44
CA LYS A 385 15.19 13.22 -23.70
C LYS A 385 15.69 11.80 -23.44
N ALA A 386 16.77 11.67 -22.65
CA ALA A 386 17.30 10.35 -22.27
C ALA A 386 16.27 9.53 -21.46
N GLY A 387 15.54 10.17 -20.56
CA GLY A 387 14.47 9.53 -19.79
C GLY A 387 13.34 9.01 -20.67
N GLN A 388 12.86 9.80 -21.62
CA GLN A 388 11.81 9.42 -22.56
C GLN A 388 12.24 8.23 -23.44
N ALA A 389 13.47 8.27 -23.97
CA ALA A 389 14.03 7.17 -24.76
C ALA A 389 14.12 5.87 -23.96
N MET A 390 14.63 5.92 -22.72
CA MET A 390 14.73 4.73 -21.87
C MET A 390 13.36 4.17 -21.50
N THR A 391 12.41 5.04 -21.14
CA THR A 391 11.03 4.64 -20.86
C THR A 391 10.39 3.95 -22.08
N ALA A 392 10.53 4.53 -23.27
CA ALA A 392 10.02 3.95 -24.51
C ALA A 392 10.66 2.58 -24.80
N TYR A 393 11.96 2.45 -24.56
CA TYR A 393 12.67 1.19 -24.68
C TYR A 393 12.16 0.13 -23.71
N LEU A 394 11.96 0.47 -22.43
CA LEU A 394 11.38 -0.46 -21.45
C LEU A 394 9.98 -0.91 -21.87
N ILE A 395 9.12 0.02 -22.29
CA ILE A 395 7.76 -0.28 -22.76
C ILE A 395 7.82 -1.31 -23.88
N ARG A 396 8.62 -1.03 -24.92
CA ARG A 396 8.81 -1.95 -26.06
C ARG A 396 9.28 -3.32 -25.59
N LYS A 397 10.26 -3.40 -24.68
CA LYS A 397 10.80 -4.68 -24.20
C LYS A 397 9.81 -5.47 -23.36
N TYR A 398 8.98 -4.83 -22.54
CA TYR A 398 7.89 -5.52 -21.85
C TYR A 398 6.90 -6.11 -22.86
N GLU A 399 6.44 -5.30 -23.81
CA GLU A 399 5.45 -5.72 -24.83
C GLU A 399 5.99 -6.80 -25.78
N GLU A 400 7.30 -6.82 -26.06
CA GLU A 400 7.98 -7.89 -26.81
C GLU A 400 8.17 -9.18 -26.00
N CYS A 401 8.46 -9.06 -24.69
CA CYS A 401 8.87 -10.21 -23.88
C CYS A 401 7.69 -10.94 -23.22
N ILE A 402 6.56 -10.26 -23.04
CA ILE A 402 5.38 -10.81 -22.37
C ILE A 402 4.24 -10.91 -23.40
N PRO A 403 3.72 -12.13 -23.68
CA PRO A 403 2.59 -12.31 -24.58
C PRO A 403 1.37 -11.48 -24.18
N LYS A 404 0.71 -10.84 -25.16
CA LYS A 404 -0.53 -10.05 -24.99
C LYS A 404 -0.42 -8.99 -23.89
N SER A 405 0.77 -8.42 -23.72
CA SER A 405 0.99 -7.41 -22.70
C SER A 405 0.87 -5.98 -23.24
N LYS A 406 0.48 -5.08 -22.35
CA LYS A 406 0.41 -3.65 -22.63
C LYS A 406 0.90 -2.83 -21.44
N VAL A 407 1.84 -1.92 -21.67
CA VAL A 407 2.13 -0.90 -20.67
C VAL A 407 1.07 0.20 -20.80
N ILE A 408 0.33 0.42 -19.70
CA ILE A 408 -0.79 1.35 -19.68
C ILE A 408 -0.51 2.61 -18.87
N SER A 409 0.38 2.56 -17.87
CA SER A 409 0.72 3.72 -17.05
C SER A 409 2.15 3.72 -16.51
N ILE A 410 2.58 4.91 -16.07
CA ILE A 410 3.75 5.15 -15.25
C ILE A 410 3.30 5.88 -13.97
N GLY A 411 3.48 5.21 -12.82
CA GLY A 411 2.97 5.67 -11.53
C GLY A 411 1.50 5.32 -11.34
N ASP A 412 0.62 6.32 -11.34
CA ASP A 412 -0.78 6.14 -11.01
C ASP A 412 -1.57 5.61 -12.20
N ALA A 413 -2.49 4.67 -11.99
CA ALA A 413 -3.36 4.14 -13.04
C ALA A 413 -4.81 4.13 -12.58
N PHE A 414 -5.74 4.45 -13.49
CA PHE A 414 -7.17 4.42 -13.23
C PHE A 414 -7.80 3.39 -14.16
N LEU A 415 -8.44 2.38 -13.57
CA LEU A 415 -9.06 1.28 -14.29
C LEU A 415 -10.55 1.22 -13.97
N ARG A 416 -11.32 0.64 -14.88
CA ARG A 416 -12.76 0.41 -14.69
C ARG A 416 -13.10 -1.04 -14.99
N LEU A 417 -13.66 -1.73 -14.01
CA LEU A 417 -14.15 -3.11 -14.11
C LEU A 417 -15.67 -3.07 -13.90
N ASN A 418 -16.43 -3.16 -14.98
CA ASN A 418 -17.89 -2.93 -14.95
C ASN A 418 -18.21 -1.57 -14.28
N SER A 419 -18.96 -1.58 -13.16
CA SER A 419 -19.29 -0.39 -12.36
C SER A 419 -18.19 0.01 -11.37
N LEU A 420 -17.18 -0.84 -11.14
CA LEU A 420 -16.14 -0.59 -10.14
C LEU A 420 -15.01 0.27 -10.71
N SER A 421 -14.73 1.36 -10.02
CA SER A 421 -13.58 2.22 -10.28
C SER A 421 -12.39 1.83 -9.41
N ILE A 422 -11.22 1.71 -10.04
CA ILE A 422 -9.99 1.23 -9.39
C ILE A 422 -8.88 2.25 -9.62
N MET A 423 -8.15 2.62 -8.56
CA MET A 423 -6.94 3.42 -8.64
C MET A 423 -5.75 2.63 -8.15
N THR A 424 -4.69 2.59 -8.93
CA THR A 424 -3.38 2.08 -8.54
C THR A 424 -2.46 3.25 -8.22
N THR A 425 -1.73 3.20 -7.11
CA THR A 425 -0.81 4.26 -6.72
C THR A 425 0.29 3.78 -5.79
N THR A 426 1.40 4.51 -5.72
CA THR A 426 2.47 4.30 -4.72
C THR A 426 2.69 5.59 -3.93
N ASP A 427 2.89 5.50 -2.61
CA ASP A 427 3.33 6.67 -1.84
C ASP A 427 4.76 7.05 -2.25
N LYS A 428 4.88 8.14 -3.01
CA LYS A 428 6.16 8.63 -3.55
C LYS A 428 7.08 9.22 -2.47
N ASN A 429 6.53 9.60 -1.32
CA ASN A 429 7.26 10.34 -0.28
C ASN A 429 7.79 9.45 0.84
N LYS A 430 7.25 8.24 1.01
CA LYS A 430 7.63 7.33 2.10
C LYS A 430 8.01 5.93 1.60
N ASP A 431 8.65 5.16 2.48
CA ASP A 431 9.08 3.80 2.22
C ASP A 431 7.90 2.84 2.43
N PRO A 432 7.41 2.12 1.40
CA PRO A 432 6.31 1.15 1.57
C PRO A 432 6.74 -0.12 2.32
N SER A 433 8.05 -0.39 2.47
CA SER A 433 8.55 -1.62 3.12
C SER A 433 8.30 -1.69 4.63
N ASP A 434 7.78 -0.62 5.23
CA ASP A 434 7.34 -0.60 6.64
C ASP A 434 5.92 -1.13 6.86
N GLY A 435 5.17 -1.38 5.78
CA GLY A 435 3.82 -1.94 5.83
C GLY A 435 2.77 -0.98 6.37
N MET A 436 2.96 0.34 6.21
CA MET A 436 2.00 1.38 6.58
C MET A 436 1.35 2.08 5.38
N GLN A 437 1.45 1.52 4.17
CA GLN A 437 0.97 2.20 2.97
C GLN A 437 -0.56 2.34 2.96
N ALA A 438 -1.31 1.29 3.32
CA ALA A 438 -2.78 1.36 3.37
C ALA A 438 -3.27 2.45 4.34
N GLU A 439 -2.64 2.59 5.51
CA GLU A 439 -2.97 3.64 6.49
C GLU A 439 -2.71 5.04 5.93
N ARG A 440 -1.59 5.24 5.23
CA ARG A 440 -1.27 6.55 4.63
C ARG A 440 -2.23 6.91 3.51
N LEU A 441 -2.60 5.92 2.69
CA LEU A 441 -3.59 6.11 1.63
C LEU A 441 -4.98 6.39 2.23
N LEU A 442 -5.33 5.75 3.35
CA LEU A 442 -6.55 6.08 4.11
C LEU A 442 -6.54 7.56 4.55
N ASP A 443 -5.47 8.02 5.19
CA ASP A 443 -5.34 9.42 5.63
C ASP A 443 -5.44 10.42 4.46
N MET A 444 -4.82 10.08 3.32
CA MET A 444 -4.88 10.89 2.10
C MET A 444 -6.29 10.94 1.53
N THR A 445 -6.97 9.80 1.43
CA THR A 445 -8.35 9.70 0.92
C THR A 445 -9.34 10.42 1.83
N ALA A 446 -9.22 10.26 3.15
CA ALA A 446 -10.04 10.97 4.13
C ALA A 446 -9.80 12.49 4.10
N SER A 447 -8.57 12.93 3.80
CA SER A 447 -8.29 14.35 3.58
C SER A 447 -8.90 14.87 2.27
N PHE A 448 -8.88 14.05 1.22
CA PHE A 448 -9.47 14.38 -0.09
C PHE A 448 -10.99 14.55 0.00
N SER A 449 -11.69 13.66 0.72
CA SER A 449 -13.15 13.71 0.85
C SER A 449 -13.65 14.99 1.53
N LYS A 450 -12.87 15.57 2.46
CA LYS A 450 -13.22 16.80 3.19
C LYS A 450 -13.08 18.08 2.36
N GLY A 451 -12.33 18.06 1.25
CA GLY A 451 -11.97 19.27 0.52
C GLY A 451 -12.28 19.27 -0.98
N ARG A 452 -12.83 18.18 -1.54
CA ARG A 452 -13.07 18.00 -2.98
C ARG A 452 -14.34 17.18 -3.24
N ASN A 453 -14.71 17.05 -4.51
CA ASN A 453 -15.86 16.26 -4.97
C ASN A 453 -15.69 14.76 -4.58
N PRO A 454 -16.47 14.24 -3.60
CA PRO A 454 -16.32 12.87 -3.10
C PRO A 454 -16.65 11.80 -4.15
N LYS A 455 -17.37 12.15 -5.23
CA LYS A 455 -17.67 11.24 -6.35
C LYS A 455 -16.42 10.76 -7.09
N LEU A 456 -15.28 11.44 -6.92
CA LEU A 456 -14.00 11.06 -7.52
C LEU A 456 -13.22 10.02 -6.70
N ILE A 457 -13.71 9.63 -5.53
CA ILE A 457 -13.07 8.59 -4.71
C ILE A 457 -13.32 7.21 -5.35
N PRO A 458 -12.28 6.43 -5.69
CA PRO A 458 -12.43 5.11 -6.28
C PRO A 458 -13.04 4.10 -5.31
N ASN A 459 -13.76 3.10 -5.84
CA ASN A 459 -14.26 1.96 -5.06
C ASN A 459 -13.11 1.14 -4.46
N LEU A 460 -12.00 1.01 -5.20
CA LEU A 460 -10.81 0.27 -4.80
C LEU A 460 -9.55 1.10 -5.05
N ILE A 461 -8.75 1.30 -4.01
CA ILE A 461 -7.44 1.95 -4.08
C ILE A 461 -6.36 0.91 -3.74
N ILE A 462 -5.41 0.72 -4.65
CA ILE A 462 -4.35 -0.27 -4.53
C ILE A 462 -3.01 0.44 -4.37
N GLY A 463 -2.46 0.35 -3.16
CA GLY A 463 -1.10 0.75 -2.83
C GLY A 463 -0.08 -0.28 -3.31
N THR A 464 0.69 0.06 -4.33
CA THR A 464 1.77 -0.78 -4.89
C THR A 464 3.13 -0.44 -4.27
N GLY A 465 4.16 -1.25 -4.57
CA GLY A 465 5.49 -1.11 -4.00
C GLY A 465 5.97 -2.37 -3.27
N ASN A 466 7.11 -2.24 -2.58
CA ASN A 466 7.74 -3.33 -1.84
C ASN A 466 7.09 -3.58 -0.47
N ASN A 467 5.80 -3.92 -0.47
CA ASN A 467 5.03 -4.10 0.75
C ASN A 467 5.29 -5.47 1.42
N PRO A 468 5.45 -5.51 2.76
CA PRO A 468 5.79 -6.75 3.45
C PRO A 468 4.64 -7.74 3.60
N TYR A 469 3.39 -7.27 3.62
CA TYR A 469 2.20 -8.08 3.84
C TYR A 469 0.98 -7.36 3.27
N LEU A 470 -0.14 -8.08 3.18
CA LEU A 470 -1.42 -7.51 2.78
C LEU A 470 -2.09 -6.84 3.97
N ASP A 471 -2.49 -5.58 3.79
CA ASP A 471 -3.28 -4.82 4.77
C ASP A 471 -4.40 -4.10 4.01
N ILE A 472 -5.63 -4.22 4.50
CA ILE A 472 -6.83 -3.62 3.91
C ILE A 472 -7.47 -2.72 4.95
N LYS A 473 -7.77 -1.50 4.51
CA LYS A 473 -8.50 -0.49 5.25
C LYS A 473 -9.79 -0.17 4.49
N PHE A 474 -10.78 0.28 5.24
CA PHE A 474 -12.06 0.69 4.69
C PHE A 474 -12.28 2.16 4.99
N PHE A 475 -12.99 2.84 4.10
CA PHE A 475 -13.34 4.23 4.27
C PHE A 475 -14.76 4.47 3.74
N SER A 476 -15.70 4.68 4.67
CA SER A 476 -17.04 5.14 4.35
C SER A 476 -17.06 6.66 4.18
N TYR A 477 -17.79 7.15 3.19
CA TYR A 477 -17.93 8.58 2.94
C TYR A 477 -19.28 8.91 2.30
N GLN A 478 -19.74 10.14 2.54
CA GLN A 478 -20.93 10.71 1.91
C GLN A 478 -20.58 11.14 0.48
N ALA A 479 -21.16 10.49 -0.53
CA ALA A 479 -20.79 10.66 -1.93
C ALA A 479 -21.49 11.84 -2.64
N SER A 480 -22.59 12.34 -2.07
CA SER A 480 -23.32 13.51 -2.57
C SER A 480 -23.95 14.32 -1.43
N GLU A 481 -24.46 15.51 -1.73
CA GLU A 481 -25.21 16.33 -0.75
C GLU A 481 -26.54 15.68 -0.32
N GLU A 482 -27.03 14.70 -1.08
CA GLU A 482 -28.23 13.95 -0.74
C GLU A 482 -27.97 13.06 0.48
N LYS A 483 -28.60 13.38 1.62
CA LYS A 483 -28.51 12.60 2.85
C LYS A 483 -28.78 11.12 2.57
N GLY A 484 -27.80 10.26 2.89
CA GLY A 484 -27.94 8.81 2.78
C GLY A 484 -27.21 8.15 1.60
N ASP A 485 -26.71 8.91 0.62
CA ASP A 485 -25.78 8.40 -0.42
C ASP A 485 -24.38 8.19 0.17
N VAL A 486 -24.24 7.12 0.97
CA VAL A 486 -22.97 6.72 1.57
C VAL A 486 -22.36 5.56 0.81
N ARG A 487 -21.09 5.70 0.46
CA ARG A 487 -20.31 4.71 -0.26
C ARG A 487 -19.13 4.26 0.58
N MET A 488 -18.55 3.11 0.20
CA MET A 488 -17.33 2.60 0.80
C MET A 488 -16.22 2.47 -0.24
N SER A 489 -15.02 2.95 0.13
CA SER A 489 -13.78 2.68 -0.58
C SER A 489 -12.98 1.62 0.18
N MET A 490 -12.48 0.63 -0.57
CA MET A 490 -11.55 -0.38 -0.07
C MET A 490 -10.12 0.05 -0.43
N ILE A 491 -9.25 0.16 0.57
CA ILE A 491 -7.86 0.61 0.40
C ILE A 491 -6.94 -0.55 0.75
N LEU A 492 -6.30 -1.12 -0.26
CA LEU A 492 -5.49 -2.32 -0.16
C LEU A 492 -4.01 -1.99 -0.38
N GLN A 493 -3.16 -2.46 0.52
CA GLN A 493 -1.72 -2.54 0.28
C GLN A 493 -1.40 -3.87 -0.40
N LEU A 494 -0.92 -3.83 -1.64
CA LEU A 494 -0.63 -5.01 -2.45
C LEU A 494 0.66 -5.68 -1.96
N PRO A 495 0.63 -6.92 -1.45
CA PRO A 495 1.83 -7.64 -1.05
C PRO A 495 2.72 -8.00 -2.23
N MET A 496 4.00 -8.25 -1.95
CA MET A 496 4.95 -8.76 -2.93
C MET A 496 4.71 -10.25 -3.23
N CYS A 497 4.70 -10.62 -4.50
CA CYS A 497 4.77 -12.00 -4.99
C CYS A 497 6.23 -12.46 -5.03
N ILE A 498 6.75 -12.98 -3.92
CA ILE A 498 8.12 -13.52 -3.83
C ILE A 498 8.24 -14.79 -2.98
N ASP A 499 9.23 -15.64 -3.28
CA ASP A 499 9.63 -16.71 -2.37
C ASP A 499 10.57 -16.20 -1.27
N ALA A 500 9.98 -15.73 -0.18
CA ALA A 500 10.71 -15.20 0.97
C ALA A 500 11.73 -16.18 1.56
N ALA A 501 11.45 -17.49 1.57
CA ALA A 501 12.35 -18.48 2.18
C ALA A 501 13.65 -18.55 1.38
N ARG A 502 13.54 -18.62 0.05
CA ARG A 502 14.68 -18.59 -0.85
C ARG A 502 15.41 -17.25 -0.80
N TYR A 503 14.68 -16.14 -0.84
CA TYR A 503 15.27 -14.82 -0.75
C TYR A 503 16.10 -14.67 0.54
N ARG A 504 15.57 -15.11 1.69
CA ARG A 504 16.27 -15.11 2.98
C ARG A 504 17.56 -15.93 2.94
N LYS A 505 17.53 -17.14 2.36
CA LYS A 505 18.75 -17.98 2.17
C LYS A 505 19.82 -17.26 1.34
N LEU A 506 19.44 -16.62 0.25
CA LEU A 506 20.37 -15.89 -0.63
C LEU A 506 21.09 -14.73 0.09
N ILE A 507 20.43 -14.10 1.06
CA ILE A 507 20.94 -12.93 1.76
C ILE A 507 21.58 -13.24 3.12
N GLN A 508 21.48 -14.47 3.65
CA GLN A 508 21.96 -14.85 4.99
C GLN A 508 23.45 -14.54 5.23
N ASN A 509 24.30 -14.70 4.22
CA ASN A 509 25.76 -14.56 4.36
C ASN A 509 26.30 -13.19 3.91
N ARG A 510 25.44 -12.17 3.75
CA ARG A 510 25.84 -10.86 3.23
C ARG A 510 25.68 -9.77 4.31
N ASN A 511 26.71 -8.94 4.51
CA ASN A 511 26.68 -7.75 5.39
C ASN A 511 25.83 -6.66 4.73
N ILE A 512 24.51 -6.67 4.93
CA ILE A 512 23.61 -5.91 4.06
C ILE A 512 23.28 -4.51 4.61
N LEU A 513 23.60 -3.48 3.82
CA LEU A 513 22.84 -2.23 3.83
C LEU A 513 21.48 -2.53 3.19
N LYS A 514 20.43 -2.63 4.02
CA LYS A 514 19.11 -3.18 3.64
C LYS A 514 18.51 -2.42 2.45
N ASP A 515 18.53 -3.04 1.27
CA ASP A 515 17.68 -2.63 0.15
C ASP A 515 16.20 -2.82 0.51
N MET A 516 15.31 -2.23 -0.27
CA MET A 516 13.87 -2.12 0.05
C MET A 516 13.19 -3.50 0.12
N ILE A 517 13.54 -4.42 -0.79
CA ILE A 517 13.01 -5.79 -0.79
C ILE A 517 13.54 -6.51 0.45
N THR A 518 14.84 -6.45 0.74
CA THR A 518 15.41 -7.02 1.96
C THR A 518 14.77 -6.46 3.23
N LYS A 519 14.47 -5.16 3.29
CA LYS A 519 13.75 -4.56 4.42
C LYS A 519 12.38 -5.19 4.59
N ALA A 520 11.59 -5.26 3.51
CA ALA A 520 10.27 -5.86 3.53
C ALA A 520 10.32 -7.33 3.99
N VAL A 521 11.16 -8.16 3.37
CA VAL A 521 11.29 -9.61 3.69
C VAL A 521 11.73 -9.88 5.14
N LYS A 522 12.49 -8.95 5.74
CA LYS A 522 12.94 -9.05 7.14
C LYS A 522 11.89 -8.60 8.16
N THR A 523 10.76 -8.05 7.72
CA THR A 523 9.64 -7.74 8.61
C THR A 523 9.05 -9.04 9.19
N SER A 524 8.80 -9.07 10.50
CA SER A 524 8.41 -10.29 11.23
C SER A 524 7.10 -10.90 10.73
N GLY A 525 6.16 -10.07 10.27
CA GLY A 525 4.87 -10.48 9.72
C GLY A 525 4.86 -10.64 8.21
N PHE A 526 6.01 -10.67 7.54
CA PHE A 526 6.08 -10.74 6.08
C PHE A 526 5.30 -11.93 5.53
N GLU A 527 4.36 -11.68 4.62
CA GLU A 527 3.61 -12.70 3.88
C GLU A 527 3.51 -12.27 2.42
N SER A 528 3.90 -13.18 1.54
CA SER A 528 3.75 -13.00 0.11
C SER A 528 2.41 -13.51 -0.35
N ALA A 529 1.75 -12.77 -1.24
CA ALA A 529 0.49 -13.21 -1.82
C ALA A 529 0.25 -12.54 -3.18
N VAL A 530 -0.78 -13.02 -3.86
CA VAL A 530 -1.40 -12.40 -5.04
C VAL A 530 -2.87 -12.18 -4.73
N VAL A 531 -3.48 -11.14 -5.30
CA VAL A 531 -4.88 -10.80 -5.03
C VAL A 531 -5.66 -10.83 -6.34
N SER A 532 -6.78 -11.56 -6.37
CA SER A 532 -7.80 -11.40 -7.41
C SER A 532 -9.08 -10.77 -6.86
N PHE A 533 -9.75 -10.02 -7.72
CA PHE A 533 -10.92 -9.21 -7.42
C PHE A 533 -12.05 -9.68 -8.34
N LYS A 534 -13.18 -10.06 -7.77
CA LYS A 534 -14.39 -10.40 -8.53
C LYS A 534 -15.47 -9.34 -8.29
N CYS A 535 -15.88 -8.70 -9.38
CA CYS A 535 -17.08 -7.88 -9.41
C CYS A 535 -18.30 -8.79 -9.35
N CYS A 536 -19.15 -8.59 -8.34
CA CYS A 536 -20.45 -9.24 -8.25
C CYS A 536 -21.52 -8.16 -8.34
N ASP A 537 -22.55 -8.40 -9.16
CA ASP A 537 -23.60 -7.41 -9.40
C ASP A 537 -24.29 -7.01 -8.08
N GLY A 538 -24.54 -5.71 -7.94
CA GLY A 538 -25.17 -5.12 -6.75
C GLY A 538 -24.22 -4.83 -5.59
N LEU A 539 -22.95 -5.26 -5.60
CA LEU A 539 -21.97 -4.88 -4.57
C LEU A 539 -21.19 -3.62 -4.95
N GLN A 540 -21.01 -2.70 -3.99
CA GLN A 540 -20.20 -1.48 -4.19
C GLN A 540 -18.69 -1.71 -4.10
N VAL A 541 -18.27 -2.80 -3.45
CA VAL A 541 -16.87 -3.22 -3.32
C VAL A 541 -16.69 -4.67 -3.81
N PRO A 542 -15.54 -5.02 -4.40
CA PRO A 542 -15.34 -6.35 -4.98
C PRO A 542 -15.15 -7.43 -3.91
N VAL A 543 -15.47 -8.67 -4.29
CA VAL A 543 -15.06 -9.86 -3.53
C VAL A 543 -13.57 -10.09 -3.76
N LEU A 544 -12.81 -10.34 -2.69
CA LEU A 544 -11.37 -10.58 -2.76
C LEU A 544 -11.06 -12.06 -2.63
N ASN A 545 -10.14 -12.56 -3.46
CA ASN A 545 -9.44 -13.82 -3.25
C ASN A 545 -7.95 -13.52 -3.03
N ILE A 546 -7.42 -13.94 -1.88
CA ILE A 546 -6.02 -13.76 -1.48
C ILE A 546 -5.33 -15.11 -1.60
N TRP A 547 -4.44 -15.21 -2.57
CA TRP A 547 -3.64 -16.40 -2.88
C TRP A 547 -2.29 -16.29 -2.17
N THR A 548 -2.18 -16.89 -0.99
CA THR A 548 -0.96 -16.81 -0.17
C THR A 548 0.22 -17.57 -0.79
N SER A 549 1.42 -17.31 -0.28
CA SER A 549 2.62 -18.03 -0.69
C SER A 549 2.55 -19.52 -0.35
N GLY A 550 1.81 -19.90 0.68
CA GLY A 550 1.61 -21.30 1.05
C GLY A 550 0.91 -22.10 -0.06
N VAL A 551 -0.19 -21.55 -0.62
CA VAL A 551 -0.93 -22.24 -1.68
C VAL A 551 -0.15 -22.18 -2.99
N LEU A 552 0.34 -21.01 -3.38
CA LEU A 552 1.03 -20.80 -4.66
C LEU A 552 2.37 -21.52 -4.79
N LYS A 553 2.92 -22.09 -3.71
CA LYS A 553 4.15 -22.90 -3.76
C LYS A 553 3.91 -24.40 -3.55
N ASN A 554 2.66 -24.85 -3.50
CA ASN A 554 2.31 -26.23 -3.20
C ASN A 554 2.34 -27.12 -4.47
N PRO A 555 3.38 -27.96 -4.68
CA PRO A 555 3.50 -28.72 -5.93
C PRO A 555 2.41 -29.79 -6.08
N GLU A 556 1.81 -30.27 -4.98
CA GLU A 556 0.72 -31.24 -5.04
C GLU A 556 -0.50 -30.69 -5.78
N ILE A 557 -0.72 -29.38 -5.70
CA ILE A 557 -1.81 -28.70 -6.39
C ILE A 557 -1.45 -28.50 -7.87
N PHE A 558 -0.26 -27.98 -8.15
CA PHE A 558 0.07 -27.45 -9.47
C PHE A 558 0.59 -28.49 -10.46
N LYS A 559 0.99 -29.68 -10.00
CA LYS A 559 1.36 -30.81 -10.87
C LYS A 559 0.18 -31.38 -11.67
N ASP A 560 -1.04 -31.24 -11.17
CA ASP A 560 -2.25 -31.75 -11.83
C ASP A 560 -3.20 -30.60 -12.18
N PRO A 561 -3.38 -30.27 -13.48
CA PRO A 561 -4.32 -29.25 -13.92
C PRO A 561 -5.75 -29.44 -13.41
N LYS A 562 -6.19 -30.69 -13.17
CA LYS A 562 -7.53 -30.96 -12.62
C LYS A 562 -7.68 -30.47 -11.18
N ARG A 563 -6.59 -30.43 -10.40
CA ARG A 563 -6.59 -29.91 -9.01
C ARG A 563 -6.60 -28.39 -9.01
N ILE A 564 -5.86 -27.74 -9.90
CA ILE A 564 -5.95 -26.29 -10.11
C ILE A 564 -7.38 -25.92 -10.47
N GLN A 565 -7.96 -26.64 -11.44
CA GLN A 565 -9.36 -26.46 -11.82
C GLN A 565 -10.28 -26.69 -10.60
N ALA A 566 -10.11 -27.76 -9.83
CA ALA A 566 -10.92 -28.01 -8.63
C ALA A 566 -10.85 -26.90 -7.56
N LEU A 567 -9.72 -26.18 -7.45
CA LEU A 567 -9.59 -25.04 -6.54
C LEU A 567 -10.36 -23.81 -6.98
N VAL A 568 -10.45 -23.57 -8.29
CA VAL A 568 -11.08 -22.38 -8.87
C VAL A 568 -12.52 -22.61 -9.33
N THR A 569 -12.89 -23.86 -9.67
CA THR A 569 -14.25 -24.15 -10.15
C THR A 569 -15.22 -24.32 -8.99
N LEU A 570 -16.29 -23.56 -9.11
CA LEU A 570 -17.42 -23.49 -8.19
C LEU A 570 -18.23 -24.79 -8.27
N ASN A 571 -18.32 -25.51 -7.15
CA ASN A 571 -19.34 -26.53 -6.88
C ASN A 571 -19.37 -27.77 -7.78
N ARG A 572 -18.46 -28.71 -7.56
CA ARG A 572 -18.71 -30.13 -7.90
C ARG A 572 -19.70 -30.74 -6.90
N LYS A 573 -20.81 -31.32 -7.40
CA LYS A 573 -21.88 -31.99 -6.61
C LYS A 573 -21.46 -33.33 -5.96
N LYS A 574 -20.38 -33.96 -6.41
CA LYS A 574 -19.84 -35.19 -5.81
C LYS A 574 -18.33 -35.01 -5.64
N MET A 575 -17.86 -35.12 -4.39
CA MET A 575 -16.47 -34.90 -4.00
C MET A 575 -15.92 -36.16 -3.33
N LYS A 576 -14.65 -36.48 -3.60
CA LYS A 576 -13.96 -37.52 -2.84
C LYS A 576 -13.46 -36.95 -1.52
N GLU A 577 -13.48 -37.74 -0.45
CA GLU A 577 -13.07 -37.31 0.90
C GLU A 577 -11.71 -36.58 0.94
N GLN A 578 -10.76 -37.04 0.11
CA GLN A 578 -9.41 -36.49 0.00
C GLN A 578 -9.37 -35.03 -0.53
N GLU A 579 -10.45 -34.55 -1.16
CA GLU A 579 -10.55 -33.20 -1.72
C GLU A 579 -11.17 -32.20 -0.73
N LYS A 580 -11.71 -32.66 0.42
CA LYS A 580 -12.33 -31.83 1.46
C LYS A 580 -11.37 -30.73 1.96
N LYS A 581 -10.06 -31.01 2.01
CA LYS A 581 -9.01 -30.05 2.41
C LYS A 581 -8.96 -28.78 1.55
N TYR A 582 -9.46 -28.84 0.31
CA TYR A 582 -9.44 -27.71 -0.63
C TYR A 582 -10.73 -26.85 -0.57
N LYS A 583 -11.76 -27.28 0.17
CA LYS A 583 -13.01 -26.53 0.35
C LYS A 583 -12.84 -25.33 1.26
N LEU A 584 -13.66 -24.30 1.06
CA LEU A 584 -13.69 -23.10 1.90
C LEU A 584 -14.75 -23.20 2.98
N MET A 585 -14.36 -22.96 4.22
CA MET A 585 -15.24 -22.70 5.36
C MET A 585 -15.56 -21.22 5.40
N TYR A 586 -16.85 -20.87 5.41
CA TYR A 586 -17.29 -19.48 5.49
C TYR A 586 -17.77 -19.12 6.88
N PHE A 587 -17.29 -17.99 7.38
CA PHE A 587 -17.63 -17.44 8.68
C PHE A 587 -18.14 -16.02 8.54
N TYR A 588 -19.16 -15.68 9.31
CA TYR A 588 -19.72 -14.33 9.37
C TYR A 588 -19.26 -13.65 10.65
N LYS A 589 -18.52 -12.56 10.50
CA LYS A 589 -18.15 -11.67 11.60
C LYS A 589 -18.99 -10.42 11.49
N LYS A 590 -19.84 -10.22 12.50
CA LYS A 590 -20.75 -9.09 12.61
C LYS A 590 -20.08 -7.93 13.34
N GLY A 591 -20.32 -6.71 12.85
CA GLY A 591 -19.93 -5.47 13.54
C GLY A 591 -20.67 -5.25 14.85
N CYS A 592 -20.33 -4.18 15.58
CA CYS A 592 -21.07 -3.77 16.78
C CYS A 592 -22.47 -3.27 16.38
N THR A 593 -23.54 -3.78 16.99
CA THR A 593 -24.92 -3.45 16.57
C THR A 593 -25.50 -2.25 17.31
N HIS A 594 -25.19 -2.09 18.60
CA HIS A 594 -25.70 -1.01 19.45
C HIS A 594 -27.24 -0.87 19.44
N THR A 595 -27.99 -1.98 19.43
CA THR A 595 -29.47 -1.93 19.49
C THR A 595 -29.93 -1.06 20.67
N GLY A 596 -30.88 -0.15 20.39
CA GLY A 596 -31.40 0.82 21.35
C GLY A 596 -30.75 2.20 21.33
N ASP A 597 -29.62 2.36 20.64
CA ASP A 597 -29.02 3.67 20.40
C ASP A 597 -29.87 4.51 19.40
N ASN A 598 -29.87 5.83 19.56
CA ASN A 598 -30.65 6.73 18.69
C ASN A 598 -29.92 7.13 17.39
N GLY A 599 -28.66 6.72 17.23
CA GLY A 599 -27.82 6.90 16.04
C GLY A 599 -27.56 5.60 15.28
N VAL A 600 -28.32 4.52 15.54
CA VAL A 600 -28.25 3.28 14.76
C VAL A 600 -28.63 3.55 13.30
N VAL A 601 -27.91 2.92 12.38
CA VAL A 601 -28.15 3.06 10.94
C VAL A 601 -29.46 2.37 10.55
N MET A 602 -30.37 3.15 9.99
CA MET A 602 -31.67 2.73 9.49
C MET A 602 -31.74 2.80 7.96
N TYR A 603 -32.50 1.89 7.36
CA TYR A 603 -32.81 1.85 5.94
C TYR A 603 -34.30 1.91 5.68
N ASP A 604 -34.69 2.70 4.70
CA ASP A 604 -36.05 2.70 4.18
C ASP A 604 -36.30 1.39 3.41
N ASN A 605 -37.34 0.67 3.81
CA ASN A 605 -37.81 -0.56 3.17
C ASN A 605 -39.19 -0.31 2.55
N SER A 606 -39.21 0.57 1.54
CA SER A 606 -40.44 1.13 0.98
C SER A 606 -41.39 0.09 0.34
N ASN A 607 -40.92 -1.14 0.12
CA ASN A 607 -41.68 -2.23 -0.48
C ASN A 607 -42.41 -3.12 0.55
N ASP A 608 -42.16 -2.95 1.84
CA ASP A 608 -42.80 -3.70 2.93
C ASP A 608 -43.59 -2.72 3.83
N PRO A 609 -44.92 -2.63 3.66
CA PRO A 609 -45.72 -1.69 4.43
C PRO A 609 -45.76 -2.03 5.94
N ASP A 610 -45.51 -3.28 6.31
CA ASP A 610 -45.55 -3.74 7.70
C ASP A 610 -44.20 -3.51 8.41
N ARG A 611 -43.11 -3.44 7.64
CA ARG A 611 -41.76 -3.12 8.13
C ARG A 611 -41.07 -2.07 7.25
N PRO A 612 -41.49 -0.80 7.35
CA PRO A 612 -40.98 0.26 6.51
C PRO A 612 -39.53 0.67 6.79
N ILE A 613 -38.96 0.21 7.92
CA ILE A 613 -37.60 0.49 8.34
C ILE A 613 -36.92 -0.81 8.72
N LEU A 614 -35.67 -0.96 8.30
CA LEU A 614 -34.79 -2.05 8.72
C LEU A 614 -33.47 -1.51 9.26
N PHE A 615 -32.93 -2.15 10.27
CA PHE A 615 -31.56 -1.92 10.74
C PHE A 615 -30.54 -2.63 9.85
N HIS A 616 -29.29 -2.19 9.91
CA HIS A 616 -28.22 -2.74 9.09
C HIS A 616 -28.11 -4.26 9.20
N HIS A 617 -27.97 -4.81 10.40
CA HIS A 617 -27.92 -6.26 10.61
C HIS A 617 -29.14 -7.03 10.13
N GLN A 618 -30.35 -6.44 10.13
CA GLN A 618 -31.54 -7.12 9.63
C GLN A 618 -31.45 -7.30 8.12
N VAL A 619 -30.93 -6.29 7.42
CA VAL A 619 -30.71 -6.38 5.98
C VAL A 619 -29.61 -7.38 5.64
N GLU A 620 -28.51 -7.39 6.41
CA GLU A 620 -27.46 -8.41 6.28
C GLU A 620 -28.02 -9.82 6.49
N GLY A 621 -28.84 -10.02 7.54
CA GLY A 621 -29.50 -11.29 7.83
C GLY A 621 -30.43 -11.74 6.70
N LYS A 622 -31.26 -10.83 6.16
CA LYS A 622 -32.10 -11.10 4.97
C LYS A 622 -31.25 -11.47 3.76
N PHE A 623 -30.20 -10.70 3.47
CA PHE A 623 -29.29 -10.94 2.34
C PHE A 623 -28.67 -12.34 2.42
N LEU A 624 -28.09 -12.69 3.58
CA LEU A 624 -27.42 -13.97 3.81
C LEU A 624 -28.40 -15.15 3.76
N LEU A 625 -29.62 -14.96 4.26
CA LEU A 625 -30.67 -15.99 4.19
C LEU A 625 -31.15 -16.21 2.74
N ASN A 626 -31.38 -15.12 1.99
CA ASN A 626 -31.91 -15.16 0.63
C ASN A 626 -30.92 -15.75 -0.37
N CYS A 627 -29.61 -15.52 -0.20
CA CYS A 627 -28.59 -16.16 -1.02
C CYS A 627 -28.20 -17.57 -0.56
N ASP A 628 -28.82 -18.08 0.50
CA ASP A 628 -28.47 -19.34 1.13
C ASP A 628 -26.96 -19.44 1.45
N ALA A 629 -26.43 -18.43 2.14
CA ALA A 629 -25.01 -18.34 2.46
C ALA A 629 -24.53 -19.62 3.20
N PRO A 630 -23.44 -20.28 2.76
CA PRO A 630 -22.91 -21.51 3.35
C PRO A 630 -22.08 -21.22 4.61
N LEU A 631 -22.68 -20.48 5.55
CA LEU A 631 -22.02 -20.11 6.80
C LEU A 631 -21.93 -21.32 7.73
N LEU A 632 -20.78 -21.43 8.41
CA LEU A 632 -20.49 -22.46 9.39
C LEU A 632 -20.35 -21.92 10.81
N MET A 633 -20.15 -20.61 10.96
CA MET A 633 -20.00 -19.94 12.25
C MET A 633 -20.39 -18.47 12.14
N VAL A 634 -20.96 -17.92 13.21
CA VAL A 634 -21.26 -16.49 13.36
C VAL A 634 -20.59 -15.97 14.62
N MET A 635 -19.93 -14.82 14.51
CA MET A 635 -19.24 -14.14 15.60
C MET A 635 -19.71 -12.70 15.67
N HIS A 636 -20.07 -12.22 16.86
CA HIS A 636 -20.38 -10.83 17.13
C HIS A 636 -19.30 -10.21 18.00
N ASP A 637 -18.78 -9.04 17.61
CA ASP A 637 -17.68 -8.35 18.30
C ASP A 637 -18.01 -7.84 19.71
N GLY A 638 -19.25 -7.99 20.17
CA GLY A 638 -19.79 -7.32 21.36
C GLY A 638 -20.40 -5.96 21.04
N ASP A 639 -20.75 -5.24 22.11
CA ASP A 639 -21.59 -4.03 22.05
C ASP A 639 -22.85 -4.29 21.20
N ILE A 640 -23.57 -5.37 21.56
CA ILE A 640 -24.78 -5.82 20.84
C ILE A 640 -25.89 -4.80 21.06
N ILE A 641 -26.02 -4.36 22.30
CA ILE A 641 -26.91 -3.29 22.73
C ILE A 641 -26.09 -2.10 23.19
N GLN A 642 -26.73 -0.93 23.29
CA GLN A 642 -26.05 0.29 23.76
C GLN A 642 -25.82 0.30 25.29
N GLY A 643 -26.67 -0.39 26.05
CA GLY A 643 -26.68 -0.36 27.51
C GLY A 643 -27.42 0.88 28.02
N PHE A 644 -26.82 1.69 28.90
CA PHE A 644 -27.42 2.99 29.24
C PHE A 644 -27.26 3.97 28.08
N ASN A 645 -28.38 4.53 27.61
CA ASN A 645 -28.40 5.45 26.49
C ASN A 645 -27.83 6.82 26.92
N HIS A 646 -26.50 6.95 26.96
CA HIS A 646 -25.77 8.17 27.36
C HIS A 646 -26.19 9.40 26.55
N ALA A 647 -26.56 9.20 25.27
CA ALA A 647 -27.03 10.27 24.40
C ALA A 647 -28.32 10.88 24.96
N TYR A 648 -29.24 10.09 25.49
CA TYR A 648 -30.48 10.64 26.07
C TYR A 648 -30.29 11.45 27.34
N ALA A 649 -29.25 11.16 28.12
CA ALA A 649 -28.95 11.91 29.34
C ALA A 649 -28.37 13.30 29.07
N LYS A 650 -27.85 13.57 27.85
CA LYS A 650 -27.15 14.83 27.53
C LYS A 650 -27.45 15.47 26.17
N ASN A 651 -27.93 14.74 25.16
CA ASN A 651 -28.11 15.20 23.77
C ASN A 651 -29.22 14.44 23.01
N ARG A 652 -30.37 15.10 22.78
CA ARG A 652 -31.42 14.60 21.89
C ARG A 652 -30.91 14.41 20.46
N HIS A 653 -31.30 13.34 19.77
CA HIS A 653 -30.93 13.17 18.35
C HIS A 653 -31.41 14.39 17.52
N PRO A 654 -30.58 14.97 16.63
CA PRO A 654 -30.91 16.23 15.94
C PRO A 654 -32.22 16.20 15.13
N GLU A 655 -32.60 15.03 14.64
CA GLU A 655 -33.82 14.84 13.85
C GLU A 655 -35.04 14.39 14.69
N ALA A 656 -34.87 14.15 15.98
CA ALA A 656 -35.96 13.72 16.86
C ALA A 656 -36.92 14.88 17.13
N LYS A 657 -38.21 14.65 16.85
CA LYS A 657 -39.27 15.65 16.98
C LYS A 657 -39.98 15.55 18.32
N ASP A 658 -40.41 16.68 18.87
CA ASP A 658 -41.33 16.67 20.00
C ASP A 658 -42.77 16.41 19.56
N ALA A 659 -43.67 16.33 20.54
CA ALA A 659 -45.07 16.04 20.29
C ALA A 659 -45.70 17.08 19.33
N GLU A 660 -45.37 18.36 19.48
CA GLU A 660 -45.96 19.43 18.68
C GLU A 660 -45.43 19.40 17.24
N ASP A 661 -44.14 19.13 17.06
CA ASP A 661 -43.53 18.93 15.75
C ASP A 661 -44.06 17.67 15.05
N MET A 662 -44.33 16.59 15.80
CA MET A 662 -44.99 15.39 15.28
C MET A 662 -46.42 15.69 14.83
N ILE A 663 -47.19 16.44 15.62
CA ILE A 663 -48.55 16.87 15.27
C ILE A 663 -48.53 17.71 13.99
N ARG A 664 -47.64 18.71 13.89
CA ARG A 664 -47.50 19.57 12.71
C ARG A 664 -47.16 18.77 11.45
N LYS A 665 -46.20 17.84 11.52
CA LYS A 665 -45.85 16.99 10.37
C LYS A 665 -47.00 16.03 10.02
N GLY A 666 -47.66 15.45 11.01
CA GLY A 666 -48.84 14.60 10.78
C GLY A 666 -49.99 15.35 10.12
N GLN A 667 -50.29 16.57 10.56
CA GLN A 667 -51.29 17.45 9.93
C GLN A 667 -50.91 17.80 8.48
N LYS A 668 -49.64 18.08 8.20
CA LYS A 668 -49.14 18.34 6.85
C LYS A 668 -49.36 17.14 5.92
N ILE A 669 -49.07 15.91 6.40
CA ILE A 669 -49.32 14.68 5.63
C ILE A 669 -50.83 14.50 5.39
N ARG A 670 -51.66 14.67 6.42
CA ARG A 670 -53.13 14.56 6.31
C ARG A 670 -53.75 15.52 5.30
N ARG A 671 -53.24 16.76 5.23
CA ARG A 671 -53.70 17.80 4.30
C ARG A 671 -53.10 17.72 2.89
N SER A 672 -52.19 16.77 2.64
CA SER A 672 -51.57 16.60 1.32
C SER A 672 -52.54 16.03 0.29
N ALA A 673 -52.24 16.22 -0.99
CA ALA A 673 -53.01 15.68 -2.12
C ALA A 673 -52.74 14.18 -2.38
N LEU A 674 -52.01 13.50 -1.50
CA LEU A 674 -51.73 12.06 -1.60
C LEU A 674 -53.00 11.23 -1.36
N SER A 675 -52.98 9.98 -1.83
CA SER A 675 -54.04 9.01 -1.52
C SER A 675 -54.08 8.70 -0.01
N ASP A 676 -55.23 8.27 0.50
CA ASP A 676 -55.36 7.92 1.92
C ASP A 676 -54.42 6.78 2.32
N GLN A 677 -54.18 5.83 1.41
CA GLN A 677 -53.24 4.73 1.63
C GLN A 677 -51.79 5.23 1.78
N GLU A 678 -51.36 6.18 0.93
CA GLU A 678 -50.02 6.80 1.04
C GLU A 678 -49.90 7.66 2.31
N LYS A 679 -50.96 8.36 2.70
CA LYS A 679 -50.98 9.14 3.95
C LYS A 679 -50.80 8.24 5.17
N VAL A 680 -51.53 7.12 5.24
CA VAL A 680 -51.40 6.13 6.33
C VAL A 680 -49.98 5.60 6.39
N LYS A 681 -49.41 5.21 5.24
CA LYS A 681 -48.02 4.73 5.13
C LYS A 681 -47.02 5.76 5.67
N LEU A 682 -47.08 7.02 5.22
CA LEU A 682 -46.16 8.07 5.66
C LEU A 682 -46.29 8.40 7.15
N LEU A 683 -47.50 8.34 7.72
CA LEU A 683 -47.73 8.53 9.15
C LEU A 683 -47.15 7.37 9.97
N PHE A 684 -47.30 6.13 9.49
CA PHE A 684 -46.71 4.96 10.11
C PHE A 684 -45.18 5.04 10.09
N GLU A 685 -44.58 5.31 8.92
CA GLU A 685 -43.13 5.53 8.75
C GLU A 685 -42.60 6.60 9.71
N LEU A 686 -43.29 7.74 9.79
CA LEU A 686 -42.93 8.85 10.67
C LEU A 686 -42.93 8.42 12.15
N THR A 687 -43.90 7.61 12.56
CA THR A 687 -44.04 7.12 13.94
C THR A 687 -42.94 6.13 14.30
N VAL A 688 -42.66 5.18 13.40
CA VAL A 688 -41.58 4.19 13.62
C VAL A 688 -40.22 4.89 13.66
N LYS A 689 -39.92 5.80 12.70
CA LYS A 689 -38.68 6.60 12.71
C LYS A 689 -38.51 7.34 14.03
N GLN A 690 -39.57 8.02 14.48
CA GLN A 690 -39.50 8.80 15.72
C GLN A 690 -39.29 7.91 16.96
N THR A 691 -39.80 6.68 16.96
CA THR A 691 -39.59 5.73 18.06
C THR A 691 -38.14 5.25 18.12
N VAL A 692 -37.50 5.00 16.98
CA VAL A 692 -36.06 4.65 16.94
C VAL A 692 -35.21 5.83 17.39
N LEU A 693 -35.49 7.03 16.87
CA LEU A 693 -34.80 8.25 17.29
C LEU A 693 -35.05 8.57 18.78
N ALA A 694 -36.18 8.11 19.33
CA ALA A 694 -36.49 8.19 20.76
C ALA A 694 -35.58 7.31 21.63
N GLY A 695 -34.90 6.32 21.05
CA GLY A 695 -34.06 5.35 21.74
C GLY A 695 -34.83 4.43 22.70
N VAL A 696 -34.17 3.36 23.15
CA VAL A 696 -34.67 2.52 24.25
C VAL A 696 -33.77 2.72 25.46
N TYR A 697 -34.33 2.96 26.64
CA TYR A 697 -33.58 3.40 27.81
C TYR A 697 -33.06 2.27 28.70
N THR A 698 -33.83 1.19 28.81
CA THR A 698 -33.54 0.09 29.73
C THR A 698 -32.71 -0.97 29.05
N PHE A 699 -31.85 -1.63 29.83
CA PHE A 699 -31.03 -2.74 29.36
C PHE A 699 -31.91 -3.88 28.81
N GLU A 700 -32.93 -4.27 29.57
CA GLU A 700 -33.87 -5.34 29.25
C GLU A 700 -34.63 -5.04 27.96
N GLY A 701 -35.15 -3.81 27.83
CA GLY A 701 -35.90 -3.38 26.66
C GLY A 701 -35.05 -3.41 25.38
N GLN A 702 -33.75 -3.07 25.48
CA GLN A 702 -32.83 -3.18 24.34
C GLN A 702 -32.54 -4.64 23.97
N THR A 703 -32.35 -5.52 24.96
CA THR A 703 -32.14 -6.95 24.70
C THR A 703 -33.37 -7.61 24.08
N GLU A 704 -34.57 -7.30 24.55
CA GLU A 704 -35.83 -7.80 23.98
C GLU A 704 -36.05 -7.29 22.57
N LEU A 705 -35.78 -5.99 22.32
CA LEU A 705 -35.86 -5.41 20.99
C LEU A 705 -34.90 -6.12 20.03
N HIS A 706 -33.63 -6.32 20.43
CA HIS A 706 -32.66 -7.03 19.61
C HIS A 706 -33.12 -8.44 19.25
N MET A 707 -33.75 -9.15 20.20
CA MET A 707 -34.27 -10.49 19.94
C MET A 707 -35.44 -10.48 18.96
N LYS A 708 -36.39 -9.54 19.09
CA LYS A 708 -37.48 -9.35 18.12
C LYS A 708 -36.95 -9.01 16.72
N GLU A 709 -35.86 -8.25 16.64
CA GLU A 709 -35.17 -7.97 15.37
C GLU A 709 -34.60 -9.24 14.75
N MET A 710 -34.03 -10.13 15.56
CA MET A 710 -33.40 -11.38 15.14
C MET A 710 -34.36 -12.52 14.77
N GLU A 711 -35.59 -12.54 15.27
CA GLU A 711 -36.60 -13.59 15.01
C GLU A 711 -36.80 -13.85 13.51
N GLN A 712 -36.69 -12.81 12.69
CA GLN A 712 -36.83 -12.87 11.23
C GLN A 712 -35.75 -13.71 10.55
N HIS A 713 -34.67 -14.03 11.27
CA HIS A 713 -33.48 -14.67 10.74
C HIS A 713 -33.13 -15.98 11.47
N LEU A 714 -34.02 -16.52 12.32
CA LEU A 714 -33.80 -17.80 13.00
C LEU A 714 -33.49 -18.94 12.02
N ALA A 715 -34.13 -18.94 10.85
CA ALA A 715 -33.87 -19.91 9.78
C ALA A 715 -32.40 -19.90 9.31
N LEU A 716 -31.72 -18.74 9.32
CA LEU A 716 -30.30 -18.64 8.96
C LEU A 716 -29.43 -19.40 9.97
N PHE A 717 -29.68 -19.20 11.26
CA PHE A 717 -28.98 -19.90 12.34
C PHE A 717 -29.20 -21.41 12.26
N VAL A 718 -30.45 -21.86 12.06
CA VAL A 718 -30.77 -23.29 11.89
C VAL A 718 -30.01 -23.90 10.70
N ARG A 719 -29.88 -23.18 9.58
CA ARG A 719 -29.09 -23.66 8.44
C ARG A 719 -27.60 -23.78 8.78
N ILE A 720 -27.05 -22.91 9.62
CA ILE A 720 -25.67 -23.02 10.12
C ILE A 720 -25.50 -24.30 10.94
N PHE A 721 -26.41 -24.59 11.87
CA PHE A 721 -26.40 -25.83 12.65
C PHE A 721 -26.43 -27.09 11.76
N LYS A 722 -27.36 -27.14 10.81
CA LYS A 722 -27.48 -28.26 9.86
C LYS A 722 -26.18 -28.48 9.08
N ARG A 723 -25.60 -27.40 8.54
CA ARG A 723 -24.34 -27.48 7.78
C ARG A 723 -23.19 -27.92 8.67
N ALA A 724 -23.02 -27.30 9.84
CA ALA A 724 -21.95 -27.65 10.77
C ALA A 724 -21.97 -29.12 11.17
N MET A 725 -23.15 -29.67 11.48
CA MET A 725 -23.31 -31.10 11.77
C MET A 725 -22.97 -31.96 10.55
N LYS A 726 -23.49 -31.61 9.37
CA LYS A 726 -23.25 -32.37 8.13
C LYS A 726 -21.76 -32.43 7.76
N VAL A 727 -21.02 -31.34 7.99
CA VAL A 727 -19.60 -31.25 7.61
C VAL A 727 -18.65 -31.68 8.74
N GLY A 728 -19.19 -32.01 9.92
CA GLY A 728 -18.43 -32.51 11.07
C GLY A 728 -17.68 -31.43 11.86
N ILE A 729 -18.18 -30.20 11.92
CA ILE A 729 -17.56 -29.13 12.72
C ILE A 729 -17.72 -29.39 14.21
N SER A 730 -16.63 -29.20 14.94
CA SER A 730 -16.60 -29.19 16.40
C SER A 730 -15.53 -28.20 16.90
N PHE A 731 -15.53 -27.93 18.20
CA PHE A 731 -14.64 -26.96 18.82
C PHE A 731 -13.97 -27.51 20.08
N GLN A 732 -12.79 -26.99 20.38
CA GLN A 732 -12.12 -27.12 21.67
C GLN A 732 -11.89 -25.72 22.25
N GLY A 733 -11.92 -25.57 23.58
CA GLY A 733 -11.84 -24.26 24.23
C GLY A 733 -13.20 -23.62 24.44
N THR A 734 -13.30 -22.30 24.30
CA THR A 734 -14.52 -21.51 24.58
C THR A 734 -15.27 -21.08 23.30
N LEU A 735 -15.00 -21.73 22.18
CA LEU A 735 -15.64 -21.47 20.90
C LEU A 735 -16.98 -22.21 20.76
N ALA A 736 -17.84 -21.70 19.87
CA ALA A 736 -19.14 -22.26 19.55
C ALA A 736 -19.55 -21.84 18.13
N LEU A 737 -20.60 -22.45 17.56
CA LEU A 737 -21.11 -22.06 16.24
C LEU A 737 -21.61 -20.61 16.21
N ILE A 738 -22.34 -20.20 17.24
CA ILE A 738 -22.82 -18.83 17.41
C ILE A 738 -22.14 -18.24 18.65
N LEU A 739 -21.29 -17.25 18.42
CA LEU A 739 -20.51 -16.58 19.47
C LEU A 739 -20.88 -15.12 19.62
N HIS A 740 -21.25 -14.75 20.84
CA HIS A 740 -21.44 -13.37 21.27
C HIS A 740 -20.44 -13.06 22.38
N ILE A 741 -19.57 -12.07 22.21
CA ILE A 741 -18.67 -11.65 23.29
C ILE A 741 -19.13 -10.34 23.91
N MET A 742 -18.87 -10.12 25.19
CA MET A 742 -19.21 -8.85 25.85
C MET A 742 -18.34 -7.69 25.35
N GLY A 743 -18.97 -6.57 25.02
CA GLY A 743 -18.29 -5.33 24.65
C GLY A 743 -17.83 -4.49 25.86
N ASN A 744 -17.39 -3.25 25.61
CA ASN A 744 -16.93 -2.35 26.67
C ASN A 744 -17.98 -1.29 27.08
N HIS A 745 -19.09 -1.16 26.35
CA HIS A 745 -20.12 -0.15 26.64
C HIS A 745 -20.72 -0.35 28.03
N ILE A 746 -21.19 -1.55 28.36
CA ILE A 746 -21.80 -1.82 29.68
C ILE A 746 -20.80 -1.59 30.81
N LYS A 747 -19.53 -2.01 30.63
CA LYS A 747 -18.47 -1.75 31.60
C LYS A 747 -18.29 -0.24 31.87
N ASN A 748 -18.39 0.58 30.83
CA ASN A 748 -18.22 2.03 30.96
C ASN A 748 -19.48 2.73 31.49
N SER A 749 -20.65 2.20 31.15
CA SER A 749 -21.96 2.71 31.56
C SER A 749 -22.33 2.35 33.00
N ALA A 750 -21.93 1.18 33.49
CA ALA A 750 -22.28 0.65 34.81
C ALA A 750 -21.26 1.00 35.91
N LYS A 751 -20.30 1.91 35.67
CA LYS A 751 -19.30 2.31 36.69
C LYS A 751 -19.91 2.89 37.98
N THR A 752 -21.18 3.27 37.94
CA THR A 752 -21.95 3.84 39.05
C THR A 752 -22.91 2.84 39.70
N ILE A 753 -22.89 1.55 39.31
CA ILE A 753 -23.85 0.55 39.74
C ILE A 753 -23.09 -0.70 40.23
N ASP A 754 -23.46 -1.24 41.40
CA ASP A 754 -22.85 -2.45 41.99
C ASP A 754 -23.16 -3.75 41.23
N TRP A 755 -23.88 -3.65 40.10
CA TRP A 755 -24.34 -4.78 39.30
C TRP A 755 -23.62 -4.86 37.95
N PHE A 756 -23.04 -6.02 37.67
CA PHE A 756 -22.38 -6.32 36.39
C PHE A 756 -23.32 -7.10 35.47
N ALA A 757 -23.75 -6.48 34.37
CA ALA A 757 -24.55 -7.11 33.32
C ALA A 757 -23.71 -7.45 32.08
N SER A 758 -24.09 -8.50 31.35
CA SER A 758 -23.47 -8.89 30.09
C SER A 758 -24.53 -9.11 29.02
N ASP A 759 -24.68 -8.15 28.11
CA ASP A 759 -25.52 -8.23 26.91
C ASP A 759 -25.36 -9.55 26.16
N ALA A 760 -24.11 -9.95 25.92
CA ALA A 760 -23.79 -11.19 25.23
C ALA A 760 -24.42 -12.42 25.90
N LYS A 761 -24.40 -12.51 27.23
CA LYS A 761 -25.02 -13.63 27.97
C LYS A 761 -26.53 -13.62 27.85
N TYR A 762 -27.17 -12.47 28.02
CA TYR A 762 -28.63 -12.34 27.94
C TYR A 762 -29.14 -12.63 26.52
N VAL A 763 -28.56 -11.97 25.50
CA VAL A 763 -28.92 -12.18 24.09
C VAL A 763 -28.70 -13.63 23.67
N SER A 764 -27.60 -14.27 24.09
CA SER A 764 -27.36 -15.68 23.76
C SER A 764 -28.35 -16.63 24.43
N ALA A 765 -28.80 -16.33 25.65
CA ALA A 765 -29.81 -17.13 26.34
C ALA A 765 -31.17 -17.03 25.63
N LEU A 766 -31.60 -15.82 25.30
CA LEU A 766 -32.84 -15.58 24.57
C LEU A 766 -32.79 -16.20 23.16
N LEU A 767 -31.68 -16.05 22.45
CA LEU A 767 -31.51 -16.68 21.13
C LEU A 767 -31.64 -18.20 21.20
N ARG A 768 -31.04 -18.82 22.22
CA ARG A 768 -31.16 -20.27 22.43
C ARG A 768 -32.61 -20.69 22.65
N GLU A 769 -33.35 -19.95 23.45
CA GLU A 769 -34.77 -20.20 23.71
C GLU A 769 -35.60 -20.10 22.42
N HIS A 770 -35.49 -19.00 21.68
CA HIS A 770 -36.23 -18.79 20.43
C HIS A 770 -35.87 -19.83 19.38
N LEU A 771 -34.60 -20.25 19.28
CA LEU A 771 -34.20 -21.33 18.40
C LEU A 771 -34.83 -22.66 18.81
N LEU A 772 -34.88 -22.98 20.11
CA LEU A 772 -35.49 -24.23 20.57
C LEU A 772 -37.00 -24.28 20.25
N TYR A 773 -37.73 -23.17 20.39
CA TYR A 773 -39.13 -23.10 19.95
C TYR A 773 -39.25 -23.26 18.44
N TYR A 774 -38.42 -22.55 17.67
CA TYR A 774 -38.41 -22.69 16.21
C TYR A 774 -38.16 -24.14 15.77
N LEU A 775 -37.25 -24.86 16.43
CA LEU A 775 -36.98 -26.28 16.14
C LEU A 775 -38.19 -27.18 16.44
N ILE A 776 -38.98 -26.87 17.48
CA ILE A 776 -40.20 -27.61 17.81
C ILE A 776 -41.26 -27.37 16.73
N ASP A 777 -41.48 -26.11 16.35
CA ASP A 777 -42.50 -25.73 15.36
C ASP A 777 -42.22 -26.27 13.95
N HIS A 778 -40.96 -26.61 13.65
CA HIS A 778 -40.52 -27.08 12.34
C HIS A 778 -40.06 -28.55 12.30
N ASP A 779 -40.29 -29.31 13.38
CA ASP A 779 -39.91 -30.72 13.52
C ASP A 779 -38.41 -31.02 13.25
N LEU A 780 -37.54 -30.21 13.86
CA LEU A 780 -36.07 -30.29 13.74
C LEU A 780 -35.40 -30.67 15.07
N VAL A 781 -35.95 -31.69 15.72
CA VAL A 781 -35.59 -32.11 17.09
C VAL A 781 -34.13 -32.58 17.19
N GLU A 782 -33.55 -33.08 16.10
CA GLU A 782 -32.18 -33.57 16.02
C GLU A 782 -31.14 -32.47 16.30
N LEU A 783 -31.49 -31.19 16.15
CA LEU A 783 -30.59 -30.06 16.37
C LEU A 783 -30.62 -29.52 17.82
N LYS A 784 -31.54 -30.01 18.68
CA LYS A 784 -31.77 -29.44 20.02
C LYS A 784 -30.50 -29.40 20.87
N GLU A 785 -29.73 -30.49 20.87
CA GLU A 785 -28.52 -30.56 21.69
C GLU A 785 -27.40 -29.66 21.17
N SER A 786 -27.28 -29.53 19.84
CA SER A 786 -26.36 -28.58 19.23
C SER A 786 -26.75 -27.15 19.59
N VAL A 787 -28.03 -26.76 19.52
CA VAL A 787 -28.48 -25.41 19.91
C VAL A 787 -28.18 -25.12 21.39
N ARG A 788 -28.37 -26.10 22.28
CA ARG A 788 -28.07 -25.94 23.70
C ARG A 788 -26.59 -25.67 23.98
N THR A 789 -25.70 -26.33 23.25
CA THR A 789 -24.26 -26.32 23.54
C THR A 789 -23.45 -25.36 22.67
N GLN A 790 -23.93 -25.01 21.46
CA GLN A 790 -23.18 -24.25 20.47
C GLN A 790 -23.68 -22.82 20.24
N VAL A 791 -24.51 -22.29 21.15
CA VAL A 791 -24.76 -20.84 21.30
C VAL A 791 -24.09 -20.40 22.60
N ALA A 792 -23.01 -19.61 22.50
CA ALA A 792 -22.17 -19.29 23.66
C ALA A 792 -21.80 -17.81 23.78
N ALA A 793 -21.61 -17.40 25.04
CA ALA A 793 -21.17 -16.06 25.41
C ALA A 793 -19.96 -16.09 26.36
N PRO A 794 -18.76 -16.39 25.85
CA PRO A 794 -17.58 -16.53 26.68
C PRO A 794 -17.05 -15.16 27.13
N ASN A 795 -16.89 -15.01 28.45
CA ASN A 795 -16.42 -13.79 29.09
C ASN A 795 -15.19 -14.08 29.96
N ASN A 796 -14.19 -13.19 29.90
CA ASN A 796 -13.00 -13.26 30.76
C ASN A 796 -12.75 -11.88 31.41
N GLY A 797 -13.21 -11.71 32.65
CA GLY A 797 -13.20 -10.43 33.34
C GLY A 797 -14.17 -9.42 32.71
N PRO A 798 -13.82 -8.13 32.63
CA PRO A 798 -14.74 -7.06 32.21
C PRO A 798 -14.81 -6.86 30.68
N LEU A 799 -14.28 -7.79 29.89
CA LEU A 799 -14.38 -7.81 28.42
C LEU A 799 -14.61 -9.25 27.97
N GLY A 800 -15.37 -9.41 26.89
CA GLY A 800 -15.63 -10.70 26.28
C GLY A 800 -14.40 -11.25 25.54
N GLU A 801 -14.21 -12.56 25.64
CA GLU A 801 -13.08 -13.25 25.03
C GLU A 801 -13.40 -14.72 24.75
N ALA A 802 -13.32 -15.12 23.48
CA ALA A 802 -13.45 -16.50 23.02
C ALA A 802 -12.12 -16.97 22.41
N ARG A 803 -11.68 -18.18 22.77
CA ARG A 803 -10.44 -18.76 22.26
C ARG A 803 -10.55 -20.27 22.17
N GLY A 804 -9.94 -20.86 21.15
CA GLY A 804 -9.87 -22.30 21.02
C GLY A 804 -9.50 -22.78 19.63
N ALA A 805 -9.58 -24.09 19.44
CA ALA A 805 -9.35 -24.73 18.14
C ALA A 805 -10.69 -25.06 17.46
N LEU A 806 -10.76 -24.78 16.17
CA LEU A 806 -11.80 -25.27 15.25
C LEU A 806 -11.37 -26.63 14.69
N LEU A 807 -12.28 -27.59 14.71
CA LEU A 807 -12.05 -28.95 14.24
C LEU A 807 -13.06 -29.34 13.16
N ILE A 808 -12.61 -30.16 12.20
CA ILE A 808 -13.45 -30.86 11.23
C ILE A 808 -13.20 -32.35 11.38
N ASP A 809 -14.26 -33.13 11.57
CA ASP A 809 -14.22 -34.58 11.82
C ASP A 809 -13.20 -34.95 12.92
N GLY A 810 -13.15 -34.12 13.98
CA GLY A 810 -12.23 -34.28 15.11
C GLY A 810 -10.77 -33.89 14.84
N LYS A 811 -10.42 -33.39 13.65
CA LYS A 811 -9.07 -32.90 13.32
C LYS A 811 -8.99 -31.38 13.48
N ARG A 812 -7.98 -30.89 14.21
CA ARG A 812 -7.74 -29.44 14.37
C ARG A 812 -7.34 -28.81 13.03
N CYS A 813 -8.04 -27.74 12.66
CA CYS A 813 -7.81 -27.00 11.42
C CYS A 813 -7.20 -25.62 11.67
N PHE A 814 -7.77 -24.86 12.61
CA PHE A 814 -7.38 -23.48 12.91
C PHE A 814 -7.55 -23.17 14.39
N ASP A 815 -6.75 -22.22 14.88
CA ASP A 815 -7.07 -21.53 16.14
C ASP A 815 -7.89 -20.29 15.85
N VAL A 816 -8.91 -20.05 16.67
CA VAL A 816 -9.79 -18.88 16.55
C VAL A 816 -9.69 -18.07 17.83
N VAL A 817 -9.45 -16.78 17.67
CA VAL A 817 -9.35 -15.84 18.81
C VAL A 817 -10.26 -14.65 18.54
N LEU A 818 -11.21 -14.42 19.44
CA LEU A 818 -12.13 -13.28 19.40
C LEU A 818 -12.06 -12.55 20.74
N LYS A 819 -11.76 -11.25 20.70
CA LYS A 819 -11.70 -10.38 21.86
C LYS A 819 -12.10 -8.97 21.44
N HIS A 820 -13.04 -8.37 22.17
CA HIS A 820 -13.63 -7.09 21.79
C HIS A 820 -12.55 -6.02 21.57
N LYS A 821 -11.84 -5.58 22.63
CA LYS A 821 -10.69 -4.67 22.48
C LYS A 821 -9.35 -5.41 22.56
N GLN A 822 -8.43 -5.05 21.67
CA GLN A 822 -7.07 -5.60 21.61
C GLN A 822 -6.03 -4.48 21.51
N GLY A 823 -4.91 -4.63 22.21
CA GLY A 823 -3.78 -3.68 22.12
C GLY A 823 -3.10 -3.66 20.75
N PRO A 824 -2.05 -2.85 20.57
CA PRO A 824 -1.40 -2.63 19.28
C PRO A 824 -0.98 -3.95 18.61
N MET A 825 -1.22 -4.08 17.31
CA MET A 825 -1.01 -5.33 16.56
C MET A 825 0.41 -5.92 16.68
N LYS A 826 1.45 -5.10 16.76
CA LYS A 826 2.83 -5.57 16.98
C LYS A 826 2.99 -6.31 18.31
N SER A 827 2.25 -5.88 19.34
CA SER A 827 2.21 -6.55 20.64
C SER A 827 1.41 -7.85 20.58
N THR A 828 0.30 -7.88 19.82
CA THR A 828 -0.49 -9.09 19.57
C THR A 828 0.26 -10.12 18.75
N GLN A 829 0.98 -9.73 17.70
CA GLN A 829 1.80 -10.64 16.88
C GLN A 829 2.94 -11.24 17.69
N LYS A 830 3.68 -10.42 18.46
CA LYS A 830 4.72 -10.94 19.37
C LYS A 830 4.13 -11.89 20.40
N LYS A 831 2.99 -11.54 20.99
CA LYS A 831 2.29 -12.40 21.94
C LYS A 831 1.80 -13.68 21.27
N GLY A 832 1.17 -13.62 20.09
CA GLY A 832 0.73 -14.79 19.32
C GLY A 832 1.89 -15.73 18.95
N GLN A 833 3.04 -15.17 18.56
CA GLN A 833 4.28 -15.93 18.31
C GLN A 833 4.89 -16.53 19.59
N GLN A 834 4.67 -15.91 20.75
CA GLN A 834 5.10 -16.42 22.06
C GLN A 834 4.06 -17.35 22.73
N ARG A 835 2.81 -17.36 22.25
CA ARG A 835 1.63 -17.99 22.87
C ARG A 835 1.39 -19.44 22.47
N GLY A 836 2.30 -20.07 21.72
CA GLY A 836 2.36 -21.53 21.61
C GLY A 836 2.78 -22.21 22.93
N GLN A 837 2.22 -21.79 24.06
CA GLN A 837 2.43 -22.34 25.40
C GLN A 837 1.15 -22.93 26.02
N ASP A 838 -0.04 -22.66 25.48
CA ASP A 838 -1.19 -23.54 25.74
C ASP A 838 -1.07 -24.77 24.84
N GLU A 839 -1.14 -25.98 25.42
CA GLU A 839 -0.99 -27.28 24.70
C GLU A 839 -1.95 -27.43 23.51
N ASN A 840 -3.01 -26.61 23.47
CA ASN A 840 -4.03 -26.64 22.44
C ASN A 840 -3.71 -25.81 21.18
N GLU A 841 -2.81 -24.81 21.26
CA GLU A 841 -2.57 -23.79 20.21
C GLU A 841 -1.23 -23.98 19.46
N VAL A 842 -0.43 -25.00 19.80
CA VAL A 842 0.92 -25.17 19.23
C VAL A 842 0.87 -25.64 17.77
N GLY A 843 1.28 -24.77 16.85
CA GLY A 843 1.58 -25.13 15.45
C GLY A 843 0.43 -24.92 14.44
N LEU A 844 -0.72 -24.39 14.86
CA LEU A 844 -1.84 -24.08 13.98
C LEU A 844 -1.81 -22.65 13.45
N GLN A 845 -2.54 -22.43 12.35
CA GLN A 845 -2.78 -21.09 11.80
C GLN A 845 -3.90 -20.40 12.58
N ILE A 846 -3.80 -19.08 12.72
CA ILE A 846 -4.66 -18.30 13.61
C ILE A 846 -5.64 -17.42 12.81
N LEU A 847 -6.93 -17.57 13.11
CA LEU A 847 -8.02 -16.67 12.73
C LEU A 847 -8.26 -15.69 13.89
N ASN A 848 -7.56 -14.56 13.83
CA ASN A 848 -7.72 -13.50 14.81
C ASN A 848 -8.91 -12.62 14.40
N ASN A 849 -10.00 -12.69 15.15
CA ASN A 849 -11.19 -11.87 14.99
C ASN A 849 -11.25 -10.74 16.04
N SER A 850 -10.15 -10.45 16.73
CA SER A 850 -10.12 -9.52 17.85
C SER A 850 -9.85 -8.06 17.44
N GLY A 851 -10.15 -7.13 18.34
CA GLY A 851 -9.61 -5.77 18.30
C GLY A 851 -10.47 -4.79 17.53
N ASP A 852 -11.75 -4.78 17.87
CA ASP A 852 -12.74 -3.81 17.41
C ASP A 852 -12.28 -2.36 17.66
N ASP A 853 -12.24 -1.59 16.59
CA ASP A 853 -11.88 -0.17 16.52
C ASP A 853 -12.89 0.65 15.71
N HIS A 854 -14.04 0.05 15.37
CA HIS A 854 -15.14 0.61 14.55
C HIS A 854 -14.76 1.05 13.13
N ARG A 855 -13.46 1.07 12.78
CA ARG A 855 -12.97 1.34 11.42
C ARG A 855 -12.81 0.05 10.62
N GLY A 856 -12.53 -1.05 11.32
CA GLY A 856 -12.34 -2.36 10.73
C GLY A 856 -11.08 -2.46 9.88
N GLY A 857 -10.91 -3.62 9.23
CA GLY A 857 -9.74 -3.90 8.41
C GLY A 857 -9.41 -5.39 8.34
N VAL A 858 -8.64 -5.76 7.32
CA VAL A 858 -8.17 -7.13 7.13
C VAL A 858 -6.67 -7.13 6.96
N ARG A 859 -5.96 -7.98 7.68
CA ARG A 859 -4.52 -8.18 7.50
C ARG A 859 -4.18 -9.65 7.37
N VAL A 860 -3.38 -9.97 6.37
CA VAL A 860 -2.83 -11.32 6.19
C VAL A 860 -1.34 -11.25 6.43
N ASN A 861 -0.90 -11.87 7.52
CA ASN A 861 0.51 -12.09 7.82
C ASN A 861 0.82 -13.58 7.76
N ARG A 862 2.10 -13.93 7.96
CA ARG A 862 2.52 -15.32 8.09
C ARG A 862 1.70 -16.04 9.17
N ASP A 863 0.93 -17.04 8.73
CA ASP A 863 0.10 -17.93 9.55
C ASP A 863 -1.02 -17.25 10.36
N ILE A 864 -1.31 -15.96 10.11
CA ILE A 864 -2.36 -15.21 10.83
C ILE A 864 -3.23 -14.42 9.86
N LEU A 865 -4.53 -14.70 9.86
CA LEU A 865 -5.57 -13.87 9.26
C LEU A 865 -6.21 -13.02 10.37
N HIS A 866 -6.10 -11.70 10.26
CA HIS A 866 -6.72 -10.76 11.18
C HIS A 866 -7.90 -10.06 10.51
N ILE A 867 -9.06 -10.11 11.16
CA ILE A 867 -10.30 -9.52 10.67
C ILE A 867 -10.91 -8.63 11.75
N LYS A 868 -11.13 -7.38 11.37
CA LYS A 868 -11.87 -6.37 12.14
C LYS A 868 -13.02 -5.85 11.29
N THR A 869 -14.16 -5.66 11.94
CA THR A 869 -15.40 -5.19 11.31
C THR A 869 -15.69 -3.75 11.69
N GLY A 870 -16.71 -3.17 11.08
CA GLY A 870 -17.20 -1.84 11.41
C GLY A 870 -18.14 -1.83 12.61
N CYS A 871 -18.91 -0.75 12.71
CA CYS A 871 -19.96 -0.52 13.70
C CYS A 871 -21.26 -0.13 12.96
N GLU A 872 -22.42 -0.57 13.43
CA GLU A 872 -23.74 -0.26 12.86
C GLU A 872 -24.32 1.08 13.36
N GLN A 873 -23.58 1.80 14.20
CA GLN A 873 -23.92 3.13 14.67
C GLN A 873 -23.23 4.19 13.78
N ALA A 874 -23.96 5.22 13.37
CA ALA A 874 -23.37 6.40 12.74
C ALA A 874 -22.70 7.30 13.79
N GLU A 875 -21.93 8.31 13.34
CA GLU A 875 -21.30 9.26 14.27
C GLU A 875 -22.35 10.02 15.11
N GLY A 876 -22.40 9.70 16.41
CA GLY A 876 -23.27 10.33 17.40
C GLY A 876 -22.60 11.49 18.14
N SER A 877 -23.39 12.22 18.95
CA SER A 877 -22.91 13.31 19.82
C SER A 877 -21.80 12.85 20.78
N TYR A 878 -21.93 11.64 21.34
CA TYR A 878 -20.91 11.03 22.21
C TYR A 878 -19.55 10.83 21.51
N GLY A 879 -19.56 10.34 20.26
CA GLY A 879 -18.35 10.16 19.47
C GLY A 879 -17.65 11.50 19.19
N ARG A 880 -18.43 12.53 18.85
CA ARG A 880 -17.92 13.89 18.63
C ARG A 880 -17.36 14.53 19.89
N GLU A 881 -18.03 14.38 21.04
CA GLU A 881 -17.57 14.91 22.33
C GLU A 881 -16.22 14.31 22.77
N LEU A 882 -15.96 13.06 22.41
CA LEU A 882 -14.74 12.34 22.77
C LEU A 882 -13.68 12.31 21.65
N ASP A 883 -13.91 13.03 20.55
CA ASP A 883 -13.04 13.04 19.36
C ASP A 883 -12.73 11.63 18.83
N PHE A 884 -13.73 10.74 18.91
CA PHE A 884 -13.65 9.44 18.27
C PHE A 884 -13.81 9.59 16.76
N ALA A 885 -13.03 8.80 16.03
CA ALA A 885 -13.13 8.79 14.59
C ALA A 885 -14.49 8.27 14.11
N GLU A 886 -14.97 8.81 12.99
CA GLU A 886 -16.18 8.30 12.33
C GLU A 886 -16.08 6.79 12.07
N PRO A 887 -17.10 6.01 12.48
CA PRO A 887 -17.14 4.57 12.27
C PRO A 887 -17.42 4.23 10.80
N ASN A 888 -16.87 3.10 10.35
CA ASN A 888 -17.28 2.50 9.09
C ASN A 888 -18.42 1.53 9.38
N ILE A 889 -19.44 1.52 8.52
CA ILE A 889 -20.65 0.69 8.72
C ILE A 889 -20.61 -0.50 7.76
N PHE A 890 -20.21 -1.66 8.29
CA PHE A 890 -20.16 -2.92 7.56
C PHE A 890 -19.88 -4.13 8.48
N SER A 891 -20.27 -5.31 8.00
CA SER A 891 -19.77 -6.61 8.48
C SER A 891 -18.94 -7.34 7.41
N ILE A 892 -18.27 -8.43 7.81
CA ILE A 892 -17.44 -9.25 6.90
C ILE A 892 -17.92 -10.70 6.93
N VAL A 893 -18.11 -11.28 5.74
CA VAL A 893 -18.06 -12.73 5.56
C VAL A 893 -16.71 -13.11 4.98
N TYR A 894 -16.04 -14.09 5.57
CA TYR A 894 -14.74 -14.55 5.09
C TYR A 894 -14.68 -16.06 4.95
N GLY A 895 -13.98 -16.50 3.90
CA GLY A 895 -13.76 -17.91 3.57
C GLY A 895 -12.32 -18.30 3.81
N VAL A 896 -12.08 -19.44 4.49
CA VAL A 896 -10.73 -20.02 4.64
C VAL A 896 -10.73 -21.51 4.27
N PRO A 897 -9.68 -22.01 3.62
CA PRO A 897 -9.60 -23.41 3.22
C PRO A 897 -9.47 -24.36 4.41
N VAL A 898 -10.16 -25.51 4.37
CA VAL A 898 -10.12 -26.55 5.43
C VAL A 898 -8.69 -27.00 5.74
N GLY A 899 -7.84 -27.17 4.71
CA GLY A 899 -6.45 -27.59 4.84
C GLY A 899 -5.45 -26.49 5.21
N GLY A 900 -5.91 -25.34 5.71
CA GLY A 900 -5.05 -24.19 6.00
C GLY A 900 -4.73 -23.36 4.76
N PHE A 901 -4.11 -22.18 4.93
CA PHE A 901 -3.82 -21.19 3.88
C PHE A 901 -2.98 -21.74 2.70
N SER A 902 -2.42 -22.95 2.82
CA SER A 902 -1.71 -23.67 1.76
C SER A 902 -2.60 -24.49 0.81
N ALA A 903 -3.88 -24.63 1.14
CA ALA A 903 -4.83 -25.46 0.41
C ALA A 903 -5.83 -24.66 -0.44
N GLY A 904 -5.83 -23.32 -0.38
CA GLY A 904 -6.77 -22.52 -1.18
C GLY A 904 -6.68 -21.02 -0.88
N PRO A 905 -7.48 -20.20 -1.57
CA PRO A 905 -7.51 -18.77 -1.33
C PRO A 905 -8.23 -18.44 -0.02
N ILE A 906 -7.83 -17.34 0.62
CA ILE A 906 -8.66 -16.66 1.62
C ILE A 906 -9.62 -15.76 0.87
N ARG A 907 -10.92 -15.80 1.19
CA ARG A 907 -11.94 -14.99 0.53
C ARG A 907 -12.51 -13.95 1.46
N ILE A 908 -12.71 -12.72 0.99
CA ILE A 908 -13.30 -11.61 1.77
C ILE A 908 -14.51 -11.04 1.02
N ILE A 909 -15.64 -10.97 1.71
CA ILE A 909 -16.90 -10.39 1.24
C ILE A 909 -17.32 -9.34 2.27
N VAL A 910 -17.59 -8.13 1.80
CA VAL A 910 -17.97 -6.99 2.65
C VAL A 910 -19.44 -6.70 2.45
N LEU A 911 -20.19 -6.61 3.55
CA LEU A 911 -21.59 -6.19 3.55
C LEU A 911 -21.63 -4.73 4.01
N ASP A 912 -21.35 -3.80 3.11
CA ASP A 912 -21.21 -2.38 3.46
C ASP A 912 -22.56 -1.63 3.47
N ARG A 913 -22.56 -0.45 4.10
CA ARG A 913 -23.76 0.38 4.23
C ARG A 913 -24.46 0.68 2.90
N GLY A 914 -23.71 1.02 1.85
CA GLY A 914 -24.26 1.43 0.57
C GLY A 914 -24.95 0.26 -0.13
N THR A 915 -24.25 -0.87 -0.21
CA THR A 915 -24.80 -2.13 -0.74
C THR A 915 -26.07 -2.55 0.02
N MET A 916 -26.05 -2.55 1.36
CA MET A 916 -27.21 -2.95 2.16
C MET A 916 -28.37 -1.96 2.04
N CYS A 917 -28.11 -0.65 1.92
CA CYS A 917 -29.15 0.35 1.67
C CYS A 917 -29.89 0.09 0.35
N GLU A 918 -29.16 -0.19 -0.72
CA GLU A 918 -29.74 -0.53 -2.03
C GLU A 918 -30.55 -1.82 -1.96
N TYR A 919 -30.01 -2.85 -1.32
CA TYR A 919 -30.70 -4.13 -1.15
C TYR A 919 -31.98 -4.01 -0.32
N ALA A 920 -31.99 -3.18 0.74
CA ALA A 920 -33.17 -2.91 1.57
C ALA A 920 -34.30 -2.26 0.76
N LYS A 921 -33.96 -1.29 -0.09
CA LYS A 921 -34.93 -0.60 -0.95
C LYS A 921 -35.44 -1.48 -2.07
N LYS A 922 -34.57 -2.29 -2.67
CA LYS A 922 -34.91 -3.17 -3.80
C LYS A 922 -33.97 -4.38 -3.82
N PRO A 923 -34.37 -5.51 -3.24
CA PRO A 923 -33.57 -6.73 -3.29
C PRO A 923 -33.24 -7.11 -4.74
N PHE A 924 -31.96 -7.40 -4.99
CA PHE A 924 -31.46 -7.81 -6.31
C PHE A 924 -31.02 -9.28 -6.30
N PRO A 925 -30.96 -9.96 -7.47
CA PRO A 925 -30.46 -11.33 -7.57
C PRO A 925 -29.01 -11.44 -7.09
N ILE A 926 -28.69 -12.53 -6.36
CA ILE A 926 -27.36 -12.73 -5.77
C ILE A 926 -26.67 -13.93 -6.45
N ASP A 927 -25.51 -13.71 -7.09
CA ASP A 927 -24.66 -14.79 -7.59
C ASP A 927 -23.99 -15.51 -6.40
N ARG A 928 -24.72 -16.47 -5.80
CA ARG A 928 -24.23 -17.27 -4.68
C ARG A 928 -22.88 -17.93 -4.97
N ASN A 929 -22.69 -18.47 -6.17
CA ASN A 929 -21.45 -19.14 -6.54
C ASN A 929 -20.31 -18.12 -6.66
N GLY A 930 -20.60 -16.94 -7.20
CA GLY A 930 -19.66 -15.82 -7.25
C GLY A 930 -19.31 -15.21 -5.92
N LEU A 931 -20.17 -15.32 -4.90
CA LEU A 931 -19.85 -14.89 -3.53
C LEU A 931 -19.14 -15.99 -2.75
N PHE A 932 -19.69 -17.20 -2.72
CA PHE A 932 -19.30 -18.29 -1.82
C PHE A 932 -18.64 -19.44 -2.57
N GLY A 933 -17.59 -19.11 -3.32
CA GLY A 933 -16.95 -20.08 -4.17
C GLY A 933 -16.29 -21.24 -3.45
N ASN A 934 -16.51 -22.45 -3.98
CA ASN A 934 -15.94 -23.69 -3.46
C ASN A 934 -16.21 -23.92 -1.96
N ALA A 935 -17.42 -23.57 -1.50
CA ALA A 935 -17.83 -23.77 -0.12
C ALA A 935 -17.83 -25.25 0.32
N LEU A 936 -17.62 -25.45 1.62
CA LEU A 936 -17.86 -26.70 2.34
C LEU A 936 -19.32 -26.73 2.81
N GLU A 937 -20.16 -27.63 2.28
CA GLU A 937 -21.61 -27.63 2.53
C GLU A 937 -22.29 -28.99 2.55
#